data_AF-E6Q3D5-F1
#
_entry.id   AF-E6Q3D5-F1
#
_cell.length_a   1.000
_cell.length_b   1.000
_cell.length_c   1.000
_cell.angle_alpha   90.00
_cell.angle_beta   90.00
_cell.angle_gamma   90.00
#
_symmetry.space_group_name_H-M   'P 1'
#
loop_
_entity.id
_entity.type
_entity.pdbx_description
1 polymer ?
#
loop_
_entity_poly.entity_id
_entity_poly.type
_entity_poly.pdbx_seq_one_letter_code
_entity_poly.pdbx_strand_id
1 'polypeptide(L)'
;MIARKRLLALALVASLVACGGAGGSAPSSPILPGNAPTQPQTESVAFRILIPAASTASAARSPRYISASTQSASIAVGPSGGSPGTPVVINCTSVCSGTVSAPVGSDTFTVNLYDAANGGGHLLSTGTLTQSIVIDQANNVNLTFNGVVASLHIALASPTIVPGSAGSVGVNVSALDADGNTIVGPGTYVNAAGSPVSITLSDSDTSGNSTLSQTSVTQPTSGITLGYTAAFSANPTITASASGVSSASVVLHFPAPTLSTLSVVSGVAGNVVNETVTGTNFVSGSTTLAASGSGVTVSSVSVTDSTTLTATFTLAGSAAFGTQNVTVSTTNGTSGSFPFAVATGSVLTVTAATDTSPGTPPGTGSGAVGDLRSAILAADTQTGDTIVFNCGAPCHITLAGPLPPMTANMVIDGGAYGNVVIDGGNTYRAFWAQSGTIVLANLEIENALAHGGNGVGSEYTGSGGGAGLGAGIFVDGASLSAINLYFLNDAVVGGNGGDGQAITDDTGGGGGGLGGDGAPGTNGAGGGGGILGAGSAGASFNGGSGGVGFSNIAASGSLSSSTATPATPGIAGYGGGGGGGGDYIGLGSFNGGNGGAGGFGGGGGGGGNGGSGIYDGGGGAGGFGGGGGAGGIGHGGSVGGAGGAGGGGGSGFNISGGAGGNLATLAGGSDATPVFNFAGSVNGSTATGPVASALGSSPP
;
A
#
# COMPACT_ATOMS: atom_id res chain seq x y z
N MET A 1 46.41 1.94 -38.49
CA MET A 1 47.87 1.83 -38.70
C MET A 1 48.17 0.39 -39.11
N ILE A 2 48.71 0.17 -40.33
CA ILE A 2 49.59 -0.95 -40.78
C ILE A 2 49.08 -2.41 -40.54
N ALA A 3 49.02 -3.36 -41.48
CA ALA A 3 49.23 -3.46 -42.93
C ALA A 3 48.89 -4.91 -43.41
N ARG A 4 48.42 -5.03 -44.67
CA ARG A 4 48.83 -6.00 -45.75
C ARG A 4 48.79 -7.53 -45.46
N LYS A 5 48.32 -8.43 -46.32
CA LYS A 5 48.46 -8.63 -47.79
C LYS A 5 47.56 -9.85 -48.21
N ARG A 6 46.72 -9.74 -49.26
CA ARG A 6 46.78 -10.37 -50.62
C ARG A 6 46.65 -11.93 -50.68
N LEU A 7 46.02 -12.63 -51.63
CA LEU A 7 45.63 -12.49 -53.06
C LEU A 7 44.50 -13.53 -53.36
N LEU A 8 43.40 -13.17 -54.07
CA LEU A 8 43.01 -13.51 -55.48
C LEU A 8 42.68 -14.99 -55.79
N ALA A 9 41.64 -15.37 -56.55
CA ALA A 9 41.09 -14.73 -57.75
C ALA A 9 39.59 -15.04 -58.00
N LEU A 10 38.96 -14.17 -58.79
CA LEU A 10 37.55 -14.10 -59.19
C LEU A 10 37.46 -14.02 -60.73
N ALA A 11 36.26 -14.36 -61.26
CA ALA A 11 35.69 -13.94 -62.55
C ALA A 11 36.03 -14.84 -63.76
N LEU A 12 35.24 -14.95 -64.84
CA LEU A 12 34.06 -14.24 -65.34
C LEU A 12 33.39 -15.13 -66.42
N VAL A 13 32.11 -14.87 -66.71
CA VAL A 13 31.27 -15.50 -67.75
C VAL A 13 31.31 -14.74 -69.09
N ALA A 14 31.20 -15.52 -70.18
CA ALA A 14 30.65 -15.27 -71.53
C ALA A 14 31.27 -14.26 -72.53
N SER A 15 31.47 -14.76 -73.76
CA SER A 15 31.09 -14.05 -75.01
C SER A 15 31.07 -14.96 -76.27
N LEU A 16 29.91 -14.93 -76.96
CA LEU A 16 29.62 -14.82 -78.40
C LEU A 16 29.96 -15.88 -79.49
N VAL A 17 28.88 -16.37 -80.15
CA VAL A 17 28.47 -16.30 -81.57
C VAL A 17 29.43 -16.75 -82.71
N ALA A 18 28.96 -17.68 -83.55
CA ALA A 18 29.09 -17.61 -85.01
C ALA A 18 27.99 -18.43 -85.74
N CYS A 19 27.66 -17.97 -86.94
CA CYS A 19 26.48 -18.23 -87.77
C CYS A 19 26.78 -19.24 -88.91
N GLY A 20 25.73 -19.85 -89.48
CA GLY A 20 25.68 -20.10 -90.93
C GLY A 20 25.16 -21.46 -91.40
N GLY A 21 24.17 -21.45 -92.30
CA GLY A 21 24.01 -22.48 -93.33
C GLY A 21 22.58 -23.00 -93.55
N ALA A 22 22.01 -22.71 -94.72
CA ALA A 22 20.62 -22.97 -95.10
C ALA A 22 20.45 -24.13 -96.10
N GLY A 23 19.25 -24.74 -96.09
CA GLY A 23 18.50 -25.19 -97.27
C GLY A 23 18.77 -26.59 -97.87
N GLY A 24 17.70 -27.38 -98.08
CA GLY A 24 17.70 -28.48 -99.06
C GLY A 24 16.78 -29.68 -98.80
N SER A 25 15.54 -29.58 -99.32
CA SER A 25 14.70 -30.61 -99.96
C SER A 25 14.77 -32.11 -99.58
N ALA A 26 13.58 -32.68 -99.34
CA ALA A 26 13.30 -34.12 -99.23
C ALA A 26 13.71 -34.94 -100.47
N PRO A 27 14.04 -36.23 -100.29
CA PRO A 27 13.12 -37.27 -100.75
C PRO A 27 12.96 -38.49 -99.82
N SER A 28 11.85 -39.18 -100.05
CA SER A 28 11.38 -40.49 -99.56
C SER A 28 12.39 -41.46 -98.93
N SER A 29 12.13 -41.87 -97.69
CA SER A 29 12.67 -43.10 -97.11
C SER A 29 11.85 -44.32 -97.54
N PRO A 30 12.47 -45.47 -97.86
CA PRO A 30 11.78 -46.72 -98.12
C PRO A 30 11.29 -47.35 -96.82
N ILE A 31 10.15 -48.05 -96.92
CA ILE A 31 9.55 -48.87 -95.87
C ILE A 31 10.36 -50.18 -95.75
N LEU A 32 10.81 -50.51 -94.54
CA LEU A 32 11.12 -51.88 -94.10
C LEU A 32 10.65 -52.09 -92.65
N PRO A 33 10.34 -53.34 -92.26
CA PRO A 33 9.11 -53.62 -91.51
C PRO A 33 9.29 -53.80 -90.00
N GLY A 34 8.26 -53.36 -89.26
CA GLY A 34 7.78 -54.01 -88.04
C GLY A 34 8.67 -53.97 -86.79
N ASN A 35 8.61 -52.87 -86.04
CA ASN A 35 8.87 -52.94 -84.60
C ASN A 35 7.69 -53.63 -83.93
N ALA A 36 7.93 -54.84 -83.43
CA ALA A 36 7.12 -55.44 -82.38
C ALA A 36 6.97 -54.45 -81.21
N PRO A 37 5.84 -54.46 -80.47
CA PRO A 37 5.70 -53.62 -79.29
C PRO A 37 6.85 -53.90 -78.32
N THR A 38 7.63 -52.88 -77.98
CA THR A 38 8.65 -52.96 -76.93
C THR A 38 7.94 -53.33 -75.63
N GLN A 39 8.11 -54.57 -75.21
CA GLN A 39 7.62 -55.06 -73.92
C GLN A 39 8.24 -54.19 -72.82
N PRO A 40 7.47 -53.68 -71.83
CA PRO A 40 8.03 -52.92 -70.72
C PRO A 40 9.08 -53.79 -70.00
N GLN A 41 10.35 -53.40 -70.11
CA GLN A 41 11.42 -54.08 -69.40
C GLN A 41 11.30 -53.74 -67.92
N THR A 42 11.24 -54.77 -67.08
CA THR A 42 11.12 -54.68 -65.63
C THR A 42 12.41 -55.20 -65.01
N GLU A 43 13.00 -54.42 -64.13
CA GLU A 43 14.22 -54.76 -63.41
C GLU A 43 13.91 -55.19 -61.98
N SER A 44 14.74 -56.09 -61.43
CA SER A 44 14.60 -56.54 -60.04
C SER A 44 15.35 -55.60 -59.12
N VAL A 45 14.63 -54.80 -58.33
CA VAL A 45 15.21 -53.88 -57.35
C VAL A 45 15.29 -54.56 -55.99
N ALA A 46 16.51 -54.75 -55.48
CA ALA A 46 16.73 -55.30 -54.15
C ALA A 46 16.61 -54.23 -53.07
N PHE A 47 15.81 -54.51 -52.03
CA PHE A 47 15.67 -53.67 -50.84
C PHE A 47 16.43 -54.31 -49.68
N ARG A 48 17.11 -53.47 -48.89
CA ARG A 48 17.72 -53.85 -47.63
C ARG A 48 17.50 -52.75 -46.60
N ILE A 49 16.61 -53.01 -45.63
CA ILE A 49 16.25 -52.10 -44.54
C ILE A 49 16.82 -52.69 -43.26
N LEU A 50 17.73 -51.97 -42.60
CA LEU A 50 18.33 -52.41 -41.34
C LEU A 50 17.43 -51.96 -40.17
N ILE A 51 16.99 -52.91 -39.34
CA ILE A 51 16.21 -52.58 -38.14
C ILE A 51 17.19 -52.35 -37.00
N PRO A 52 17.18 -51.17 -36.36
CA PRO A 52 18.04 -50.91 -35.21
C PRO A 52 17.64 -51.82 -34.04
N ALA A 53 18.64 -52.28 -33.29
CA ALA A 53 18.38 -53.02 -32.06
C ALA A 53 17.63 -52.14 -31.07
N ALA A 54 16.67 -52.71 -30.32
CA ALA A 54 16.04 -52.03 -29.21
C ALA A 54 17.11 -51.69 -28.16
N SER A 55 17.55 -50.43 -28.12
CA SER A 55 18.59 -49.99 -27.19
C SER A 55 18.06 -48.83 -26.34
N THR A 56 18.31 -48.90 -25.04
CA THR A 56 17.98 -47.87 -24.05
C THR A 56 19.06 -46.79 -23.92
N ALA A 57 20.10 -46.80 -24.76
CA ALA A 57 21.24 -45.89 -24.66
C ALA A 57 21.39 -45.02 -25.91
N SER A 58 21.39 -43.70 -25.70
CA SER A 58 21.72 -42.67 -26.70
C SER A 58 23.21 -42.75 -27.07
N ALA A 59 23.56 -43.62 -28.01
CA ALA A 59 24.87 -43.59 -28.64
C ALA A 59 24.85 -42.59 -29.81
N ALA A 60 25.73 -41.59 -29.76
CA ALA A 60 25.88 -40.51 -30.72
C ALA A 60 26.26 -40.99 -32.14
N ARG A 61 25.26 -41.47 -32.90
CA ARG A 61 25.31 -41.61 -34.36
C ARG A 61 23.96 -41.14 -34.89
N SER A 62 23.97 -40.27 -35.91
CA SER A 62 22.78 -39.76 -36.59
C SER A 62 21.83 -40.92 -36.96
N PRO A 63 20.74 -41.18 -36.20
CA PRO A 63 19.93 -42.35 -36.46
C PRO A 63 19.01 -42.03 -37.63
N ARG A 64 19.10 -42.82 -38.69
CA ARG A 64 18.04 -42.92 -39.69
C ARG A 64 16.91 -43.70 -39.02
N TYR A 65 15.75 -43.09 -38.82
CA TYR A 65 14.69 -43.71 -38.02
C TYR A 65 13.98 -44.82 -38.78
N ILE A 66 14.02 -45.99 -38.15
CA ILE A 66 13.20 -47.16 -38.36
C ILE A 66 12.88 -47.63 -36.94
N SER A 67 11.61 -47.86 -36.63
CA SER A 67 11.23 -48.31 -35.28
C SER A 67 11.87 -49.67 -35.00
N ALA A 68 12.37 -49.85 -33.77
CA ALA A 68 12.93 -51.13 -33.33
C ALA A 68 11.87 -52.25 -33.29
N SER A 69 10.59 -51.88 -33.28
CA SER A 69 9.45 -52.81 -33.33
C SER A 69 9.03 -53.21 -34.75
N THR A 70 9.73 -52.76 -35.80
CA THR A 70 9.36 -53.09 -37.18
C THR A 70 9.45 -54.61 -37.43
N GLN A 71 8.34 -55.25 -37.83
CA GLN A 71 8.26 -56.68 -38.14
C GLN A 71 7.92 -56.99 -39.59
N SER A 72 7.42 -56.03 -40.37
CA SER A 72 7.24 -56.18 -41.80
C SER A 72 7.32 -54.85 -42.57
N ALA A 73 7.62 -54.94 -43.88
CA ALA A 73 7.65 -53.84 -44.82
C ALA A 73 6.76 -54.15 -46.03
N SER A 74 5.88 -53.21 -46.41
CA SER A 74 5.08 -53.26 -47.62
C SER A 74 5.63 -52.26 -48.64
N ILE A 75 5.99 -52.73 -49.83
CA ILE A 75 6.63 -51.93 -50.86
C ILE A 75 5.75 -51.94 -52.11
N ALA A 76 5.27 -50.76 -52.52
CA ALA A 76 4.55 -50.57 -53.77
C ALA A 76 5.39 -49.74 -54.74
N VAL A 77 5.37 -50.12 -56.03
CA VAL A 77 6.06 -49.41 -57.11
C VAL A 77 5.02 -48.94 -58.12
N GLY A 78 5.00 -47.63 -58.40
CA GLY A 78 4.12 -47.02 -59.38
C GLY A 78 4.90 -46.29 -60.48
N PRO A 79 4.69 -46.62 -61.76
CA PRO A 79 5.32 -45.88 -62.86
C PRO A 79 4.76 -44.46 -62.97
N SER A 80 5.57 -43.51 -63.43
CA SER A 80 5.16 -42.10 -63.60
C SER A 80 3.87 -41.96 -64.44
N GLY A 81 2.79 -41.49 -63.81
CA GLY A 81 1.47 -41.31 -64.44
C GLY A 81 0.57 -42.56 -64.44
N GLY A 82 1.01 -43.68 -63.85
CA GLY A 82 0.24 -44.92 -63.69
C GLY A 82 -0.21 -45.17 -62.25
N SER A 83 -1.09 -46.16 -62.05
CA SER A 83 -1.48 -46.63 -60.71
C SER A 83 -0.37 -47.49 -60.08
N PRO A 84 -0.17 -47.43 -58.75
CA PRO A 84 0.77 -48.30 -58.06
C PRO A 84 0.45 -49.79 -58.30
N GLY A 85 1.48 -50.61 -58.50
CA GLY A 85 1.35 -52.06 -58.52
C GLY A 85 0.93 -52.64 -57.16
N THR A 86 0.50 -53.89 -57.14
CA THR A 86 0.20 -54.63 -55.89
C THR A 86 1.41 -54.63 -54.96
N PRO A 87 1.27 -54.21 -53.68
CA PRO A 87 2.41 -54.13 -52.77
C PRO A 87 3.05 -55.51 -52.51
N VAL A 88 4.38 -55.55 -52.51
CA VAL A 88 5.16 -56.70 -52.06
C VAL A 88 5.42 -56.57 -50.57
N VAL A 89 5.02 -57.58 -49.79
CA VAL A 89 5.21 -57.60 -48.34
C VAL A 89 6.40 -58.49 -47.96
N ILE A 90 7.30 -57.95 -47.15
CA ILE A 90 8.51 -58.61 -46.67
C ILE A 90 8.46 -58.66 -45.15
N ASN A 91 8.57 -59.84 -44.56
CA ASN A 91 8.74 -60.00 -43.12
C ASN A 91 10.18 -59.66 -42.71
N CYS A 92 10.32 -59.01 -41.56
CA CYS A 92 11.56 -58.48 -41.09
C CYS A 92 12.02 -59.17 -39.80
N THR A 93 13.34 -59.26 -39.63
CA THR A 93 13.97 -59.65 -38.36
C THR A 93 14.86 -58.50 -37.89
N SER A 94 16.18 -58.66 -37.89
CA SER A 94 17.12 -57.53 -37.76
C SER A 94 17.33 -56.78 -39.09
N VAL A 95 16.88 -57.36 -40.20
CA VAL A 95 16.92 -56.78 -41.55
C VAL A 95 15.63 -57.16 -42.29
N CYS A 96 15.01 -56.21 -42.99
CA CYS A 96 14.05 -56.52 -44.06
C CYS A 96 14.82 -56.57 -45.38
N SER A 97 14.84 -57.72 -46.06
CA SER A 97 15.45 -57.85 -47.38
C SER A 97 14.57 -58.63 -48.34
N GLY A 98 14.46 -58.14 -49.58
CA GLY A 98 13.70 -58.78 -50.64
C GLY A 98 13.84 -58.02 -51.96
N THR A 99 13.19 -58.50 -53.01
CA THR A 99 13.24 -57.90 -54.35
C THR A 99 11.83 -57.51 -54.81
N VAL A 100 11.72 -56.35 -55.46
CA VAL A 100 10.48 -55.88 -56.09
C VAL A 100 10.76 -55.53 -57.53
N SER A 101 9.86 -55.91 -58.44
CA SER A 101 9.96 -55.54 -59.86
C SER A 101 9.62 -54.07 -60.06
N ALA A 102 10.52 -53.31 -60.67
CA ALA A 102 10.33 -51.91 -61.02
C ALA A 102 10.52 -51.72 -62.54
N PRO A 103 9.58 -51.07 -63.26
CA PRO A 103 9.77 -50.75 -64.67
C PRO A 103 11.04 -49.91 -64.92
N VAL A 104 11.67 -50.05 -66.09
CA VAL A 104 12.73 -49.11 -66.49
C VAL A 104 12.10 -47.75 -66.78
N GLY A 105 12.49 -46.71 -66.04
CA GLY A 105 11.88 -45.38 -66.12
C GLY A 105 11.79 -44.66 -64.77
N SER A 106 11.03 -43.58 -64.71
CA SER A 106 10.76 -42.84 -63.47
C SER A 106 9.67 -43.55 -62.67
N ASP A 107 10.04 -44.16 -61.55
CA ASP A 107 9.15 -44.92 -60.69
C ASP A 107 9.05 -44.29 -59.31
N THR A 108 7.86 -44.36 -58.72
CA THR A 108 7.61 -43.93 -57.34
C THR A 108 7.54 -45.15 -56.43
N PHE A 109 8.47 -45.22 -55.50
CA PHE A 109 8.54 -46.24 -54.45
C PHE A 109 7.81 -45.75 -53.22
N THR A 110 6.81 -46.49 -52.74
CA THR A 110 6.14 -46.24 -51.45
C THR A 110 6.42 -47.42 -50.52
N VAL A 111 7.03 -47.14 -49.38
CA VAL A 111 7.42 -48.15 -48.38
C VAL A 111 6.73 -47.84 -47.06
N ASN A 112 5.95 -48.81 -46.56
CA ASN A 112 5.24 -48.74 -45.28
C ASN A 112 5.82 -49.80 -44.32
N LEU A 113 6.15 -49.40 -43.09
CA LEU A 113 6.71 -50.28 -42.07
C LEU A 113 5.70 -50.52 -40.94
N TYR A 114 5.53 -51.78 -40.53
CA TYR A 114 4.51 -52.19 -39.55
C TYR A 114 5.10 -52.95 -38.36
N ASP A 115 4.38 -52.93 -37.23
CA ASP A 115 4.73 -53.60 -35.97
C ASP A 115 4.43 -55.11 -35.93
N ALA A 116 3.71 -55.66 -36.92
CA ALA A 116 3.42 -57.09 -37.02
C ALA A 116 3.84 -57.68 -38.37
N ALA A 117 3.90 -59.01 -38.43
CA ALA A 117 4.21 -59.74 -39.66
C ALA A 117 3.13 -59.54 -40.74
N ASN A 118 3.51 -59.78 -42.00
CA ASN A 118 2.65 -59.79 -43.18
C ASN A 118 1.91 -58.48 -43.45
N GLY A 119 2.49 -57.33 -43.10
CA GLY A 119 1.90 -56.01 -43.30
C GLY A 119 0.70 -55.73 -42.39
N GLY A 120 0.55 -56.49 -41.31
CA GLY A 120 -0.50 -56.29 -40.30
C GLY A 120 -0.05 -55.36 -39.17
N GLY A 121 -0.98 -55.05 -38.26
CA GLY A 121 -0.70 -54.23 -37.08
C GLY A 121 -0.71 -52.72 -37.35
N HIS A 122 -0.02 -51.91 -36.55
CA HIS A 122 0.03 -50.46 -36.72
C HIS A 122 1.11 -50.04 -37.72
N LEU A 123 0.82 -49.02 -38.52
CA LEU A 123 1.80 -48.34 -39.35
C LEU A 123 2.74 -47.52 -38.46
N LEU A 124 4.03 -47.83 -38.48
CA LEU A 124 5.05 -47.16 -37.65
C LEU A 124 5.77 -46.04 -38.40
N SER A 125 5.99 -46.23 -39.70
CA SER A 125 6.58 -45.21 -40.57
C SER A 125 6.28 -45.49 -42.03
N THR A 126 6.32 -44.43 -42.84
CA THR A 126 6.10 -44.50 -44.29
C THR A 126 7.08 -43.58 -45.00
N GLY A 127 7.48 -43.92 -46.20
CA GLY A 127 8.23 -43.00 -47.05
C GLY A 127 7.97 -43.26 -48.51
N THR A 128 8.10 -42.18 -49.30
CA THR A 128 7.90 -42.21 -50.74
C THR A 128 9.08 -41.52 -51.43
N LEU A 129 9.61 -42.13 -52.49
CA LEU A 129 10.67 -41.55 -53.32
C LEU A 129 10.43 -41.88 -54.79
N THR A 130 10.45 -40.86 -55.64
CA THR A 130 10.50 -41.04 -57.10
C THR A 130 11.96 -41.16 -57.54
N GLN A 131 12.31 -42.24 -58.21
CA GLN A 131 13.67 -42.52 -58.69
C GLN A 131 13.62 -43.10 -60.10
N SER A 132 14.52 -42.65 -60.97
CA SER A 132 14.71 -43.24 -62.28
C SER A 132 15.53 -44.52 -62.17
N ILE A 133 14.98 -45.63 -62.66
CA ILE A 133 15.64 -46.93 -62.77
C ILE A 133 16.27 -47.06 -64.15
N VAL A 134 17.59 -47.27 -64.20
CA VAL A 134 18.38 -47.39 -65.42
C VAL A 134 18.89 -48.83 -65.56
N ILE A 135 18.78 -49.40 -66.75
CA ILE A 135 19.25 -50.75 -67.09
C ILE A 135 20.79 -50.84 -66.96
N ASP A 136 21.29 -52.00 -66.52
CA ASP A 136 22.72 -52.30 -66.36
C ASP A 136 23.52 -51.32 -65.47
N GLN A 137 22.83 -50.57 -64.60
CA GLN A 137 23.41 -49.63 -63.64
C GLN A 137 22.98 -49.97 -62.21
N ALA A 138 23.84 -49.63 -61.23
CA ALA A 138 23.49 -49.75 -59.83
C ALA A 138 22.49 -48.66 -59.43
N ASN A 139 21.24 -49.03 -59.20
CA ASN A 139 20.16 -48.12 -58.79
C ASN A 139 20.06 -48.05 -57.25
N ASN A 140 20.68 -47.03 -56.65
CA ASN A 140 20.63 -46.83 -55.19
C ASN A 140 19.44 -45.94 -54.79
N VAL A 141 18.39 -46.53 -54.21
CA VAL A 141 17.20 -45.82 -53.71
C VAL A 141 17.38 -45.43 -52.24
N ASN A 142 17.60 -44.15 -51.95
CA ASN A 142 17.78 -43.63 -50.58
C ASN A 142 16.50 -42.99 -50.05
N LEU A 143 15.61 -43.80 -49.48
CA LEU A 143 14.34 -43.33 -48.93
C LEU A 143 14.50 -42.76 -47.51
N THR A 144 13.81 -41.65 -47.21
CA THR A 144 13.63 -41.14 -45.86
C THR A 144 12.26 -41.55 -45.34
N PHE A 145 12.21 -42.11 -44.14
CA PHE A 145 10.97 -42.52 -43.49
C PHE A 145 10.43 -41.39 -42.61
N ASN A 146 9.15 -41.09 -42.79
CA ASN A 146 8.36 -40.22 -41.92
C ASN A 146 7.72 -41.08 -40.83
N GLY A 147 7.86 -40.69 -39.57
CA GLY A 147 7.34 -41.44 -38.43
C GLY A 147 5.85 -41.18 -38.20
N VAL A 148 5.09 -42.26 -37.95
CA VAL A 148 3.68 -42.15 -37.60
C VAL A 148 3.54 -41.86 -36.11
N VAL A 149 2.97 -40.70 -35.77
CA VAL A 149 2.79 -40.28 -34.38
C VAL A 149 1.55 -40.94 -33.78
N ALA A 150 1.72 -41.64 -32.66
CA ALA A 150 0.62 -42.22 -31.89
C ALA A 150 0.43 -41.53 -30.52
N SER A 151 1.52 -41.07 -29.88
CA SER A 151 1.45 -40.33 -28.61
C SER A 151 2.56 -39.29 -28.49
N LEU A 152 2.39 -38.36 -27.55
CA LEU A 152 3.33 -37.27 -27.27
C LEU A 152 3.86 -37.38 -25.85
N HIS A 153 5.12 -37.00 -25.67
CA HIS A 153 5.72 -36.80 -24.35
C HIS A 153 6.49 -35.48 -24.35
N ILE A 154 6.34 -34.73 -23.25
CA ILE A 154 7.01 -33.45 -23.04
C ILE A 154 7.63 -33.42 -21.64
N ALA A 155 8.86 -32.90 -21.55
CA ALA A 155 9.57 -32.72 -20.29
C ALA A 155 10.39 -31.43 -20.30
N LEU A 156 10.62 -30.87 -19.13
CA LEU A 156 11.51 -29.72 -18.94
C LEU A 156 12.86 -30.19 -18.43
N ALA A 157 13.95 -29.58 -18.90
CA ALA A 157 15.30 -29.86 -18.40
C ALA A 157 15.44 -29.55 -16.89
N SER A 158 14.75 -28.49 -16.43
CA SER A 158 14.63 -28.11 -15.03
C SER A 158 13.19 -27.69 -14.73
N PRO A 159 12.39 -28.48 -14.01
CA PRO A 159 10.98 -28.17 -13.78
C PRO A 159 10.76 -27.11 -12.69
N THR A 160 11.80 -26.66 -11.99
CA THR A 160 11.73 -25.63 -10.94
C THR A 160 12.77 -24.55 -11.20
N ILE A 161 12.37 -23.29 -11.11
CA ILE A 161 13.26 -22.13 -11.29
C ILE A 161 13.13 -21.14 -10.13
N VAL A 162 14.15 -20.31 -9.95
CA VAL A 162 14.17 -19.25 -8.92
C VAL A 162 13.41 -18.03 -9.44
N PRO A 163 12.34 -17.60 -8.78
CA PRO A 163 11.58 -16.41 -9.18
C PRO A 163 12.44 -15.14 -9.08
N GLY A 164 12.11 -14.12 -9.88
CA GLY A 164 12.85 -12.85 -9.88
C GLY A 164 14.13 -12.84 -10.73
N SER A 165 14.43 -13.93 -11.43
CA SER A 165 15.58 -14.05 -12.33
C SER A 165 15.15 -14.29 -13.78
N ALA A 166 15.90 -13.74 -14.74
CA ALA A 166 15.70 -14.04 -16.16
C ALA A 166 16.57 -15.24 -16.57
N GLY A 167 16.08 -16.07 -17.49
CA GLY A 167 16.79 -17.27 -17.93
C GLY A 167 16.06 -18.04 -19.01
N SER A 168 16.49 -19.29 -19.21
CA SER A 168 15.80 -20.21 -20.11
C SER A 168 15.88 -21.66 -19.61
N VAL A 169 14.84 -22.44 -19.91
CA VAL A 169 14.78 -23.88 -19.64
C VAL A 169 14.62 -24.64 -20.95
N GLY A 170 15.34 -25.76 -21.09
CA GLY A 170 15.19 -26.66 -22.23
C GLY A 170 13.83 -27.37 -22.19
N VAL A 171 13.15 -27.43 -23.34
CA VAL A 171 11.88 -28.14 -23.52
C VAL A 171 12.14 -29.34 -24.42
N ASN A 172 12.01 -30.54 -23.86
CA ASN A 172 12.22 -31.80 -24.57
C ASN A 172 10.86 -32.33 -25.04
N VAL A 173 10.63 -32.31 -26.34
CA VAL A 173 9.40 -32.82 -26.97
C VAL A 173 9.74 -34.06 -27.77
N SER A 174 9.07 -35.17 -27.48
CA SER A 174 9.27 -36.45 -28.15
C SER A 174 7.92 -36.98 -28.66
N ALA A 175 7.85 -37.26 -29.95
CA ALA A 175 6.76 -38.03 -30.54
C ALA A 175 7.06 -39.52 -30.44
N LEU A 176 6.05 -40.31 -30.15
CA LEU A 176 6.17 -41.75 -29.93
C LEU A 176 5.31 -42.49 -30.97
N ASP A 177 5.80 -43.62 -31.46
CA ASP A 177 5.02 -44.52 -32.31
C ASP A 177 4.00 -45.34 -31.50
N ALA A 178 3.23 -46.20 -32.17
CA ALA A 178 2.17 -47.01 -31.56
C ALA A 178 2.68 -47.98 -30.48
N ASP A 179 3.98 -48.33 -30.52
CA ASP A 179 4.64 -49.22 -29.57
C ASP A 179 5.36 -48.47 -28.45
N GLY A 180 5.30 -47.12 -28.45
CA GLY A 180 5.94 -46.27 -27.46
C GLY A 180 7.43 -46.02 -27.72
N ASN A 181 7.95 -46.31 -28.91
CA ASN A 181 9.31 -45.95 -29.28
C ASN A 181 9.38 -44.48 -29.72
N THR A 182 10.43 -43.76 -29.32
CA THR A 182 10.63 -42.37 -29.74
C THR A 182 10.97 -42.29 -31.23
N ILE A 183 10.23 -41.47 -31.95
CA ILE A 183 10.49 -41.14 -33.36
C ILE A 183 11.71 -40.21 -33.43
N VAL A 184 12.78 -40.67 -34.07
CA VAL A 184 14.03 -39.92 -34.26
C VAL A 184 14.32 -39.67 -35.75
N GLY A 185 15.46 -39.09 -36.11
CA GLY A 185 15.89 -39.00 -37.51
C GLY A 185 15.30 -37.84 -38.34
N PRO A 186 15.66 -37.75 -39.64
CA PRO A 186 15.43 -36.55 -40.44
C PRO A 186 14.05 -36.47 -41.12
N GLY A 187 13.21 -37.50 -40.99
CA GLY A 187 11.87 -37.51 -41.60
C GLY A 187 10.85 -36.67 -40.81
N THR A 188 9.75 -36.32 -41.46
CA THR A 188 8.68 -35.54 -40.82
C THR A 188 7.73 -36.45 -40.03
N TYR A 189 6.88 -35.83 -39.23
CA TYR A 189 5.77 -36.50 -38.56
C TYR A 189 4.58 -36.65 -39.50
N VAL A 190 3.94 -37.81 -39.46
CA VAL A 190 2.71 -38.11 -40.19
C VAL A 190 1.70 -38.82 -39.29
N ASN A 191 0.45 -38.87 -39.70
CA ASN A 191 -0.58 -39.68 -39.07
C ASN A 191 -0.65 -41.08 -39.71
N ALA A 192 -1.54 -41.94 -39.20
CA ALA A 192 -1.73 -43.30 -39.71
C ALA A 192 -2.16 -43.36 -41.19
N ALA A 193 -2.69 -42.27 -41.76
CA ALA A 193 -3.03 -42.15 -43.17
C ALA A 193 -1.88 -41.59 -44.04
N GLY A 194 -0.70 -41.34 -43.45
CA GLY A 194 0.46 -40.76 -44.14
C GLY A 194 0.36 -39.25 -44.38
N SER A 195 -0.66 -38.57 -43.84
CA SER A 195 -0.78 -37.11 -43.95
C SER A 195 0.15 -36.40 -42.95
N PRO A 196 0.78 -35.26 -43.30
CA PRO A 196 1.66 -34.53 -42.40
C PRO A 196 1.01 -34.13 -41.08
N VAL A 197 1.76 -34.23 -39.98
CA VAL A 197 1.34 -33.82 -38.63
C VAL A 197 2.28 -32.73 -38.12
N SER A 198 1.70 -31.68 -37.54
CA SER A 198 2.43 -30.61 -36.87
C SER A 198 2.11 -30.67 -35.38
N ILE A 199 3.14 -30.77 -34.54
CA ILE A 199 3.00 -30.68 -33.09
C ILE A 199 3.05 -29.19 -32.73
N THR A 200 1.94 -28.66 -32.25
CA THR A 200 1.84 -27.29 -31.74
C THR A 200 2.27 -27.26 -30.28
N LEU A 201 3.19 -26.34 -29.95
CA LEU A 201 3.61 -26.05 -28.59
C LEU A 201 2.96 -24.74 -28.15
N SER A 202 2.28 -24.77 -27.01
CA SER A 202 1.71 -23.58 -26.38
C SER A 202 2.29 -23.37 -24.98
N ASP A 203 2.40 -22.11 -24.63
CA ASP A 203 2.69 -21.61 -23.29
C ASP A 203 1.42 -20.98 -22.74
N SER A 204 1.02 -21.36 -21.52
CA SER A 204 -0.16 -20.79 -20.88
C SER A 204 0.06 -19.38 -20.33
N ASP A 205 1.30 -18.88 -20.30
CA ASP A 205 1.57 -17.49 -19.94
C ASP A 205 1.02 -16.52 -21.01
N THR A 206 0.12 -15.65 -20.60
CA THR A 206 -0.45 -14.59 -21.44
C THR A 206 0.18 -13.23 -21.19
N SER A 207 1.05 -13.11 -20.17
CA SER A 207 1.71 -11.85 -19.82
C SER A 207 2.91 -11.52 -20.70
N GLY A 208 3.42 -12.50 -21.45
CA GLY A 208 4.62 -12.36 -22.30
C GLY A 208 5.92 -12.41 -21.51
N ASN A 209 5.89 -12.86 -20.26
CA ASN A 209 7.06 -13.04 -19.41
C ASN A 209 7.76 -14.36 -19.66
N SER A 210 7.11 -15.32 -20.33
CA SER A 210 7.75 -16.48 -20.94
C SER A 210 7.48 -16.58 -22.43
N THR A 211 8.41 -17.21 -23.16
CA THR A 211 8.32 -17.34 -24.62
C THR A 211 9.03 -18.61 -25.08
N LEU A 212 8.33 -19.43 -25.85
CA LEU A 212 8.91 -20.61 -26.50
C LEU A 212 9.73 -20.19 -27.72
N SER A 213 10.92 -20.78 -27.89
CA SER A 213 11.77 -20.54 -29.06
C SER A 213 11.18 -21.12 -30.35
N GLN A 214 10.24 -22.06 -30.23
CA GLN A 214 9.45 -22.63 -31.32
C GLN A 214 8.04 -22.97 -30.83
N THR A 215 7.04 -22.72 -31.65
CA THR A 215 5.62 -23.04 -31.35
C THR A 215 5.07 -24.18 -32.21
N SER A 216 5.88 -24.71 -33.13
CA SER A 216 5.47 -25.78 -34.04
C SER A 216 6.65 -26.67 -34.40
N VAL A 217 6.46 -27.98 -34.34
CA VAL A 217 7.46 -29.00 -34.60
C VAL A 217 6.88 -30.03 -35.59
N THR A 218 7.47 -30.12 -36.78
CA THR A 218 7.02 -31.02 -37.87
C THR A 218 7.91 -32.23 -38.10
N GLN A 219 9.04 -32.30 -37.39
CA GLN A 219 10.04 -33.36 -37.42
C GLN A 219 10.80 -33.41 -36.09
N PRO A 220 11.57 -34.46 -35.78
CA PRO A 220 12.40 -34.49 -34.58
C PRO A 220 13.35 -33.29 -34.48
N THR A 221 13.16 -32.48 -33.45
CA THR A 221 13.90 -31.22 -33.22
C THR A 221 14.52 -31.22 -31.82
N SER A 222 15.75 -30.71 -31.71
CA SER A 222 16.44 -30.50 -30.44
C SER A 222 16.72 -29.01 -30.21
N GLY A 223 16.96 -28.62 -28.95
CA GLY A 223 17.28 -27.23 -28.61
C GLY A 223 16.08 -26.28 -28.49
N ILE A 224 14.86 -26.82 -28.31
CA ILE A 224 13.69 -26.01 -27.97
C ILE A 224 13.88 -25.50 -26.54
N THR A 225 13.61 -24.21 -26.31
CA THR A 225 13.77 -23.57 -25.02
C THR A 225 12.57 -22.69 -24.70
N LEU A 226 12.22 -22.60 -23.43
CA LEU A 226 11.32 -21.59 -22.89
C LEU A 226 12.18 -20.50 -22.23
N GLY A 227 12.27 -19.33 -22.83
CA GLY A 227 12.88 -18.15 -22.22
C GLY A 227 11.91 -17.50 -21.24
N TYR A 228 12.41 -16.92 -20.15
CA TYR A 228 11.59 -16.21 -19.17
C TYR A 228 12.30 -14.97 -18.59
N THR A 229 11.52 -13.98 -18.18
CA THR A 229 12.00 -12.71 -17.61
C THR A 229 12.00 -12.74 -16.07
N ALA A 230 12.66 -11.76 -15.45
CA ALA A 230 12.63 -11.58 -14.00
C ALA A 230 11.23 -11.22 -13.45
N ALA A 231 10.31 -10.75 -14.29
CA ALA A 231 8.94 -10.43 -13.89
C ALA A 231 8.02 -11.66 -13.88
N PHE A 232 8.55 -12.83 -14.28
CA PHE A 232 7.76 -14.04 -14.36
C PHE A 232 7.39 -14.57 -12.98
N SER A 233 6.08 -14.65 -12.71
CA SER A 233 5.56 -14.81 -11.35
C SER A 233 4.53 -15.91 -11.17
N ALA A 234 4.15 -16.66 -12.20
CA ALA A 234 3.15 -17.73 -12.09
C ALA A 234 3.66 -19.04 -12.70
N ASN A 235 3.09 -20.17 -12.28
CA ASN A 235 3.37 -21.50 -12.85
C ASN A 235 2.73 -21.65 -14.24
N PRO A 236 3.46 -21.55 -15.38
CA PRO A 236 2.90 -21.82 -16.68
C PRO A 236 2.77 -23.33 -16.91
N THR A 237 1.85 -23.70 -17.78
CA THR A 237 1.73 -25.04 -18.35
C THR A 237 2.15 -24.98 -19.80
N ILE A 238 3.19 -25.75 -20.15
CA ILE A 238 3.61 -25.95 -21.53
C ILE A 238 2.90 -27.18 -22.07
N THR A 239 2.24 -27.03 -23.22
CA THR A 239 1.43 -28.11 -23.82
C THR A 239 1.90 -28.42 -25.23
N ALA A 240 2.10 -29.70 -25.52
CA ALA A 240 2.29 -30.23 -26.86
C ALA A 240 0.98 -30.88 -27.34
N SER A 241 0.50 -30.47 -28.51
CA SER A 241 -0.75 -30.95 -29.09
C SER A 241 -0.61 -31.23 -30.58
N ALA A 242 -1.31 -32.24 -31.09
CA ALA A 242 -1.36 -32.58 -32.50
C ALA A 242 -2.74 -33.16 -32.86
N SER A 243 -3.16 -33.00 -34.11
CA SER A 243 -4.46 -33.50 -34.57
C SER A 243 -4.53 -35.02 -34.46
N GLY A 244 -5.58 -35.54 -33.82
CA GLY A 244 -5.79 -36.98 -33.63
C GLY A 244 -4.92 -37.65 -32.58
N VAL A 245 -4.15 -36.88 -31.80
CA VAL A 245 -3.26 -37.38 -30.74
C VAL A 245 -3.58 -36.68 -29.42
N SER A 246 -3.59 -37.43 -28.31
CA SER A 246 -3.77 -36.84 -26.97
C SER A 246 -2.65 -35.85 -26.65
N SER A 247 -3.01 -34.70 -26.10
CA SER A 247 -2.03 -33.67 -25.72
C SER A 247 -1.24 -34.09 -24.49
N ALA A 248 0.02 -33.66 -24.42
CA ALA A 248 0.89 -33.85 -23.27
C ALA A 248 1.26 -32.46 -22.71
N SER A 249 1.31 -32.33 -21.38
CA SER A 249 1.64 -31.07 -20.73
C SER A 249 2.61 -31.24 -19.58
N VAL A 250 3.34 -30.17 -19.28
CA VAL A 250 4.28 -30.08 -18.16
C VAL A 250 4.18 -28.69 -17.53
N VAL A 251 4.24 -28.63 -16.21
CA VAL A 251 4.19 -27.38 -15.45
C VAL A 251 5.61 -26.96 -15.08
N LEU A 252 5.94 -25.70 -15.31
CA LEU A 252 7.12 -25.09 -14.71
C LEU A 252 6.74 -24.56 -13.32
N HIS A 253 7.40 -25.05 -12.28
CA HIS A 253 7.04 -24.80 -10.90
C HIS A 253 7.85 -23.64 -10.30
N PHE A 254 7.14 -22.72 -9.64
CA PHE A 254 7.70 -21.58 -8.92
C PHE A 254 7.47 -21.81 -7.42
N PRO A 255 8.54 -21.95 -6.63
CA PRO A 255 8.37 -22.14 -5.19
C PRO A 255 7.75 -20.89 -4.53
N ALA A 256 6.94 -21.13 -3.49
CA ALA A 256 6.40 -20.08 -2.63
C ALA A 256 7.53 -19.26 -1.97
N PRO A 257 7.28 -18.00 -1.57
CA PRO A 257 8.27 -17.18 -0.89
C PRO A 257 8.60 -17.73 0.50
N THR A 258 9.83 -17.48 0.94
CA THR A 258 10.21 -17.66 2.36
C THR A 258 10.55 -16.32 2.96
N LEU A 259 10.32 -16.19 4.27
CA LEU A 259 10.73 -15.05 5.07
C LEU A 259 11.70 -15.56 6.14
N SER A 260 12.96 -15.17 6.03
CA SER A 260 14.03 -15.68 6.89
C SER A 260 14.38 -14.71 8.01
N THR A 261 14.49 -13.42 7.72
CA THR A 261 14.84 -12.39 8.72
C THR A 261 14.24 -11.02 8.40
N LEU A 262 14.03 -10.24 9.45
CA LEU A 262 13.81 -8.79 9.43
C LEU A 262 15.05 -8.10 10.01
N SER A 263 15.38 -6.92 9.50
CA SER A 263 16.51 -6.13 10.02
C SER A 263 16.27 -5.62 11.44
N VAL A 264 15.02 -5.33 11.78
CA VAL A 264 14.58 -5.03 13.15
C VAL A 264 13.39 -5.94 13.48
N VAL A 265 13.42 -6.53 14.67
CA VAL A 265 12.38 -7.49 15.11
C VAL A 265 11.40 -6.88 16.12
N SER A 266 11.54 -5.60 16.40
CA SER A 266 10.67 -4.86 17.31
C SER A 266 10.64 -3.36 17.03
N GLY A 267 9.51 -2.71 17.29
CA GLY A 267 9.40 -1.26 17.28
C GLY A 267 8.41 -0.76 18.31
N VAL A 268 8.62 0.46 18.82
CA VAL A 268 7.69 1.12 19.74
C VAL A 268 6.50 1.64 18.95
N ALA A 269 5.28 1.49 19.47
CA ALA A 269 4.08 2.09 18.88
C ALA A 269 4.29 3.58 18.58
N GLY A 270 3.58 4.13 17.59
CA GLY A 270 3.68 5.52 17.11
C GLY A 270 4.95 5.90 16.34
N ASN A 271 5.90 4.97 16.14
CA ASN A 271 7.12 5.21 15.36
C ASN A 271 7.10 4.52 13.98
N VAL A 272 8.04 4.93 13.14
CA VAL A 272 8.31 4.31 11.83
C VAL A 272 9.58 3.47 11.92
N VAL A 273 9.51 2.23 11.43
CA VAL A 273 10.64 1.30 11.33
C VAL A 273 10.91 1.01 9.85
N ASN A 274 12.14 1.27 9.41
CA ASN A 274 12.57 0.91 8.05
C ASN A 274 13.20 -0.48 8.07
N GLU A 275 12.65 -1.39 7.27
CA GLU A 275 13.04 -2.78 7.24
C GLU A 275 13.82 -3.14 5.98
N THR A 276 14.89 -3.91 6.18
CA THR A 276 15.44 -4.81 5.17
C THR A 276 14.99 -6.22 5.49
N VAL A 277 14.30 -6.84 4.54
CA VAL A 277 13.70 -8.16 4.66
C VAL A 277 14.48 -9.14 3.80
N THR A 278 14.90 -10.26 4.40
CA THR A 278 15.64 -11.31 3.70
C THR A 278 14.85 -12.60 3.67
N GLY A 279 14.90 -13.28 2.54
CA GLY A 279 14.15 -14.51 2.28
C GLY A 279 14.54 -15.13 0.96
N THR A 280 13.59 -15.79 0.31
CA THR A 280 13.77 -16.37 -1.04
C THR A 280 12.54 -16.15 -1.90
N ASN A 281 12.75 -16.21 -3.21
CA ASN A 281 11.70 -16.22 -4.23
C ASN A 281 10.91 -14.90 -4.32
N PHE A 282 11.55 -13.78 -4.02
CA PHE A 282 10.96 -12.45 -4.22
C PHE A 282 10.94 -12.08 -5.70
N VAL A 283 9.85 -11.45 -6.12
CA VAL A 283 9.59 -11.00 -7.49
C VAL A 283 9.26 -9.52 -7.49
N SER A 284 10.01 -8.74 -8.27
CA SER A 284 9.79 -7.29 -8.38
C SER A 284 8.39 -6.98 -8.93
N GLY A 285 7.72 -6.00 -8.31
CA GLY A 285 6.36 -5.57 -8.67
C GLY A 285 5.24 -6.54 -8.27
N SER A 286 5.55 -7.78 -7.84
CA SER A 286 4.55 -8.80 -7.48
C SER A 286 4.63 -9.27 -6.03
N THR A 287 5.72 -8.96 -5.31
CA THR A 287 5.88 -9.34 -3.90
C THR A 287 5.20 -8.32 -3.00
N THR A 288 4.39 -8.80 -2.07
CA THR A 288 3.76 -7.98 -1.03
C THR A 288 4.18 -8.46 0.36
N LEU A 289 4.09 -7.55 1.33
CA LEU A 289 4.45 -7.81 2.72
C LEU A 289 3.29 -7.35 3.59
N ALA A 290 2.92 -8.17 4.57
CA ALA A 290 1.80 -7.91 5.45
C ALA A 290 2.19 -8.17 6.91
N ALA A 291 1.60 -7.40 7.83
CA ALA A 291 1.69 -7.60 9.26
C ALA A 291 0.29 -7.82 9.84
N SER A 292 0.14 -8.74 10.79
CA SER A 292 -1.18 -9.12 11.35
C SER A 292 -1.74 -8.15 12.41
N GLY A 293 -0.90 -7.25 12.93
CA GLY A 293 -1.24 -6.38 14.06
C GLY A 293 -2.12 -5.20 13.68
N SER A 294 -3.20 -4.95 14.43
CA SER A 294 -3.97 -3.71 14.25
C SER A 294 -3.09 -2.50 14.53
N GLY A 295 -3.11 -1.51 13.65
CA GLY A 295 -2.25 -0.32 13.75
C GLY A 295 -0.83 -0.52 13.22
N VAL A 296 -0.46 -1.69 12.70
CA VAL A 296 0.79 -1.88 11.94
C VAL A 296 0.48 -1.78 10.45
N THR A 297 1.06 -0.81 9.77
CA THR A 297 0.90 -0.63 8.32
C THR A 297 2.23 -0.82 7.61
N VAL A 298 2.22 -1.57 6.51
CA VAL A 298 3.39 -1.82 5.68
C VAL A 298 3.26 -1.02 4.38
N SER A 299 4.31 -0.29 4.03
CA SER A 299 4.37 0.56 2.83
C SER A 299 5.75 0.49 2.17
N SER A 300 5.86 1.09 0.98
CA SER A 300 7.15 1.24 0.27
C SER A 300 7.90 -0.08 0.04
N VAL A 301 7.17 -1.16 -0.21
CA VAL A 301 7.76 -2.48 -0.48
C VAL A 301 8.51 -2.44 -1.82
N SER A 302 9.82 -2.61 -1.78
CA SER A 302 10.70 -2.57 -2.95
C SER A 302 11.63 -3.78 -2.98
N VAL A 303 11.47 -4.64 -3.98
CA VAL A 303 12.31 -5.83 -4.15
C VAL A 303 13.62 -5.43 -4.81
N THR A 304 14.75 -5.69 -4.13
CA THR A 304 16.09 -5.45 -4.65
C THR A 304 16.56 -6.61 -5.52
N ASP A 305 16.35 -7.84 -5.04
CA ASP A 305 16.63 -9.08 -5.75
C ASP A 305 15.73 -10.21 -5.21
N SER A 306 15.92 -11.46 -5.68
CA SER A 306 15.08 -12.59 -5.29
C SER A 306 15.21 -13.02 -3.83
N THR A 307 16.12 -12.42 -3.07
CA THR A 307 16.40 -12.72 -1.66
C THR A 307 16.25 -11.51 -0.74
N THR A 308 16.19 -10.30 -1.27
CA THR A 308 16.20 -9.06 -0.48
C THR A 308 15.16 -8.07 -0.97
N LEU A 309 14.38 -7.51 -0.04
CA LEU A 309 13.49 -6.37 -0.29
C LEU A 309 13.57 -5.37 0.87
N THR A 310 13.19 -4.12 0.62
CA THR A 310 13.02 -3.09 1.66
C THR A 310 11.53 -2.76 1.84
N ALA A 311 11.15 -2.35 3.04
CA ALA A 311 9.80 -1.92 3.37
C ALA A 311 9.81 -0.91 4.53
N THR A 312 8.72 -0.18 4.70
CA THR A 312 8.52 0.74 5.83
C THR A 312 7.32 0.27 6.66
N PHE A 313 7.56 -0.02 7.94
CA PHE A 313 6.53 -0.33 8.92
C PHE A 313 6.19 0.94 9.69
N THR A 314 4.96 1.42 9.54
CA THR A 314 4.44 2.50 10.36
C THR A 314 3.60 1.89 11.46
N LEU A 315 4.08 2.01 12.70
CA LEU A 315 3.39 1.57 13.90
C LEU A 315 2.55 2.73 14.38
N ALA A 316 1.23 2.64 14.25
CA ALA A 316 0.34 3.66 14.79
C ALA A 316 0.49 3.75 16.31
N GLY A 317 0.13 4.90 16.85
CA GLY A 317 0.05 5.11 18.29
C GLY A 317 -0.82 4.11 19.04
N SER A 318 -1.91 3.70 18.39
CA SER A 318 -2.87 2.71 18.85
C SER A 318 -2.51 1.27 18.47
N ALA A 319 -1.28 1.03 17.97
CA ALA A 319 -0.89 -0.31 17.56
C ALA A 319 -0.96 -1.28 18.76
N ALA A 320 -1.59 -2.44 18.55
CA ALA A 320 -1.71 -3.44 19.60
C ALA A 320 -0.32 -3.93 20.03
N PHE A 321 -0.02 -3.84 21.32
CA PHE A 321 1.25 -4.28 21.89
C PHE A 321 1.40 -5.80 21.83
N GLY A 322 2.65 -6.25 21.79
CA GLY A 322 3.00 -7.67 21.74
C GLY A 322 3.44 -8.16 20.36
N THR A 323 3.57 -9.47 20.22
CA THR A 323 4.09 -10.09 18.99
C THR A 323 3.06 -10.09 17.88
N GLN A 324 3.43 -9.49 16.76
CA GLN A 324 2.71 -9.50 15.49
C GLN A 324 3.39 -10.45 14.51
N ASN A 325 2.64 -10.99 13.56
CA ASN A 325 3.15 -11.89 12.54
C ASN A 325 3.34 -11.11 11.24
N VAL A 326 4.54 -11.22 10.66
CA VAL A 326 4.88 -10.69 9.35
C VAL A 326 4.94 -11.84 8.35
N THR A 327 4.37 -11.64 7.16
CA THR A 327 4.39 -12.61 6.07
C THR A 327 4.70 -11.93 4.75
N VAL A 328 5.45 -12.62 3.89
CA VAL A 328 5.66 -12.23 2.50
C VAL A 328 4.74 -13.03 1.60
N SER A 329 4.09 -12.40 0.62
CA SER A 329 3.27 -13.09 -0.38
C SER A 329 3.73 -12.80 -1.79
N THR A 330 3.63 -13.81 -2.64
CA THR A 330 3.68 -13.70 -4.10
C THR A 330 2.47 -14.43 -4.68
N THR A 331 2.31 -14.38 -6.00
CA THR A 331 1.30 -15.18 -6.74
C THR A 331 1.43 -16.69 -6.53
N ASN A 332 2.58 -17.19 -6.06
CA ASN A 332 2.82 -18.62 -5.82
C ASN A 332 2.63 -19.03 -4.35
N GLY A 333 2.17 -18.11 -3.49
CA GLY A 333 1.81 -18.41 -2.10
C GLY A 333 2.32 -17.39 -1.10
N THR A 334 2.12 -17.70 0.18
CA THR A 334 2.54 -16.89 1.32
C THR A 334 3.59 -17.64 2.13
N SER A 335 4.58 -16.92 2.65
CA SER A 335 5.62 -17.47 3.51
C SER A 335 5.06 -17.96 4.85
N GLY A 336 5.88 -18.69 5.61
CA GLY A 336 5.66 -18.79 7.05
C GLY A 336 5.67 -17.41 7.72
N SER A 337 5.07 -17.31 8.89
CA SER A 337 5.05 -16.09 9.69
C SER A 337 6.38 -15.87 10.42
N PHE A 338 6.89 -14.65 10.37
CA PHE A 338 8.03 -14.21 11.18
C PHE A 338 7.56 -13.22 12.26
N PRO A 339 7.98 -13.37 13.53
CA PRO A 339 7.51 -12.50 14.61
C PRO A 339 8.15 -11.11 14.54
N PHE A 340 7.33 -10.07 14.76
CA PHE A 340 7.74 -8.68 14.96
C PHE A 340 7.02 -8.13 16.20
N ALA A 341 7.75 -7.65 17.20
CA ALA A 341 7.15 -7.17 18.44
C ALA A 341 6.81 -5.67 18.37
N VAL A 342 5.55 -5.32 18.61
CA VAL A 342 5.19 -3.94 18.94
C VAL A 342 5.42 -3.76 20.44
N ALA A 343 6.48 -3.04 20.79
CA ALA A 343 6.85 -2.77 22.16
C ALA A 343 6.01 -1.65 22.75
N THR A 344 5.72 -1.75 24.05
CA THR A 344 5.30 -0.61 24.86
C THR A 344 6.46 0.37 25.00
N GLY A 345 6.14 1.61 25.34
CA GLY A 345 7.12 2.56 25.83
C GLY A 345 7.66 2.16 27.21
N SER A 346 8.30 3.12 27.88
CA SER A 346 8.84 2.95 29.22
C SER A 346 7.74 2.83 30.27
N VAL A 347 8.04 2.14 31.38
CA VAL A 347 7.20 2.18 32.58
C VAL A 347 7.71 3.32 33.46
N LEU A 348 6.89 4.36 33.60
CA LEU A 348 7.15 5.50 34.46
C LEU A 348 6.44 5.27 35.79
N THR A 349 7.16 5.38 36.91
CA THR A 349 6.59 5.13 38.24
C THR A 349 6.42 6.44 39.00
N VAL A 350 5.19 6.76 39.37
CA VAL A 350 4.87 7.84 40.31
C VAL A 350 5.19 7.33 41.72
N THR A 351 6.19 7.94 42.36
CA THR A 351 6.66 7.59 43.70
C THR A 351 6.28 8.63 44.76
N ALA A 352 5.79 9.80 44.34
CA ALA A 352 5.36 10.88 45.23
C ALA A 352 3.84 11.09 45.14
N ALA A 353 3.17 11.10 46.29
CA ALA A 353 1.74 11.39 46.40
C ALA A 353 1.43 12.91 46.39
N THR A 354 2.31 13.72 45.82
CA THR A 354 2.22 15.19 45.85
C THR A 354 2.44 15.74 44.45
N ASP A 355 1.65 16.72 44.02
CA ASP A 355 1.93 17.53 42.83
C ASP A 355 2.72 18.78 43.25
N THR A 356 4.03 18.80 43.04
CA THR A 356 4.87 19.94 43.46
C THR A 356 5.52 20.62 42.27
N SER A 357 5.87 21.90 42.41
CA SER A 357 6.36 22.72 41.29
C SER A 357 5.35 22.82 40.12
N PRO A 358 4.08 23.26 40.38
CA PRO A 358 3.06 23.39 39.34
C PRO A 358 3.33 24.55 38.36
N GLY A 359 4.35 25.37 38.62
CA GLY A 359 4.69 26.54 37.81
C GLY A 359 3.93 27.80 38.22
N THR A 360 4.22 28.91 37.53
CA THR A 360 3.57 30.21 37.73
C THR A 360 3.26 30.82 36.35
N PRO A 361 2.00 30.79 35.89
CA PRO A 361 0.80 30.29 36.57
C PRO A 361 0.79 28.77 36.80
N PRO A 362 0.03 28.25 37.77
CA PRO A 362 -0.13 26.81 37.99
C PRO A 362 -0.59 26.08 36.72
N GLY A 363 0.03 24.93 36.43
CA GLY A 363 -0.17 24.14 35.22
C GLY A 363 0.98 24.26 34.19
N THR A 364 1.88 25.23 34.35
CA THR A 364 3.03 25.46 33.45
C THR A 364 4.33 24.81 33.92
N GLY A 365 4.36 24.29 35.15
CA GLY A 365 5.56 23.74 35.77
C GLY A 365 5.90 22.33 35.29
N SER A 366 7.15 21.93 35.50
CA SER A 366 7.68 20.62 35.11
C SER A 366 7.28 19.48 36.04
N GLY A 367 6.69 19.77 37.20
CA GLY A 367 6.60 18.80 38.29
C GLY A 367 7.96 18.57 38.97
N ALA A 368 7.93 17.89 40.11
CA ALA A 368 9.11 17.30 40.73
C ALA A 368 9.26 15.83 40.30
N VAL A 369 10.50 15.37 40.17
CA VAL A 369 10.79 13.98 39.78
C VAL A 369 10.03 12.99 40.68
N GLY A 370 9.23 12.13 40.05
CA GLY A 370 8.46 11.08 40.73
C GLY A 370 7.02 11.48 41.07
N ASP A 371 6.57 12.70 40.78
CA ASP A 371 5.15 13.05 40.82
C ASP A 371 4.42 12.72 39.49
N LEU A 372 3.09 12.82 39.51
CA LEU A 372 2.26 12.53 38.34
C LEU A 372 2.48 13.52 37.20
N ARG A 373 2.69 14.81 37.49
CA ARG A 373 2.91 15.86 36.50
C ARG A 373 4.16 15.60 35.67
N SER A 374 5.27 15.31 36.34
CA SER A 374 6.54 14.98 35.69
C SER A 374 6.46 13.68 34.90
N ALA A 375 5.70 12.68 35.38
CA ALA A 375 5.46 11.43 34.66
C ALA A 375 4.65 11.65 33.37
N ILE A 376 3.58 12.47 33.40
CA ILE A 376 2.81 12.82 32.20
C ILE A 376 3.69 13.55 31.18
N LEU A 377 4.45 14.56 31.61
CA LEU A 377 5.35 15.29 30.72
C LEU A 377 6.43 14.39 30.10
N ALA A 378 6.95 13.42 30.86
CA ALA A 378 7.89 12.44 30.34
C ALA A 378 7.22 11.51 29.31
N ALA A 379 6.01 11.01 29.60
CA ALA A 379 5.23 10.19 28.66
C ALA A 379 4.84 10.96 27.39
N ASP A 380 4.73 12.29 27.44
CA ASP A 380 4.48 13.09 26.24
C ASP A 380 5.71 13.24 25.34
N THR A 381 6.92 12.95 25.84
CA THR A 381 8.13 12.94 25.01
C THR A 381 8.30 11.65 24.19
N GLN A 382 7.62 10.57 24.58
CA GLN A 382 7.70 9.27 23.93
C GLN A 382 6.37 8.53 23.99
N THR A 383 5.95 8.02 22.85
CA THR A 383 4.63 7.41 22.74
C THR A 383 4.63 5.92 23.12
N GLY A 384 3.55 5.48 23.77
CA GLY A 384 3.37 4.11 24.28
C GLY A 384 3.79 3.90 25.73
N ASP A 385 4.23 4.94 26.45
CA ASP A 385 4.64 4.84 27.85
C ASP A 385 3.47 4.45 28.78
N THR A 386 3.79 3.75 29.87
CA THR A 386 2.82 3.35 30.91
C THR A 386 3.20 3.98 32.25
N ILE A 387 2.32 4.79 32.81
CA ILE A 387 2.45 5.40 34.12
C ILE A 387 1.78 4.49 35.15
N VAL A 388 2.54 4.07 36.17
CA VAL A 388 2.10 3.26 37.31
C VAL A 388 2.41 3.96 38.63
N PHE A 389 1.82 3.50 39.74
CA PHE A 389 1.92 4.19 41.03
C PHE A 389 2.55 3.31 42.10
N ASN A 390 3.52 3.87 42.83
CA ASN A 390 4.16 3.30 44.01
C ASN A 390 4.41 4.41 45.06
N CYS A 391 3.39 5.22 45.33
CA CYS A 391 3.44 6.42 46.16
C CYS A 391 2.75 6.26 47.53
N GLY A 392 2.40 5.03 47.91
CA GLY A 392 1.66 4.71 49.14
C GLY A 392 0.34 3.98 48.84
N ALA A 393 -0.35 3.56 49.90
CA ALA A 393 -1.66 2.89 49.80
C ALA A 393 -2.59 3.39 50.93
N PRO A 394 -3.59 4.26 50.61
CA PRO A 394 -3.86 4.82 49.28
C PRO A 394 -2.83 5.90 48.91
N CYS A 395 -2.46 5.95 47.63
CA CYS A 395 -1.74 7.07 47.05
C CYS A 395 -2.75 8.16 46.68
N HIS A 396 -2.82 9.20 47.51
CA HIS A 396 -3.74 10.33 47.35
C HIS A 396 -2.98 11.56 46.88
N ILE A 397 -3.23 12.01 45.65
CA ILE A 397 -2.51 13.08 44.97
C ILE A 397 -3.41 14.31 44.86
N THR A 398 -3.25 15.28 45.76
CA THR A 398 -3.90 16.59 45.61
C THR A 398 -3.14 17.44 44.60
N LEU A 399 -3.84 17.94 43.59
CA LEU A 399 -3.29 18.76 42.51
C LEU A 399 -2.98 20.19 43.00
N ALA A 400 -1.81 20.70 42.62
CA ALA A 400 -1.41 22.08 42.89
C ALA A 400 -1.59 23.00 41.65
N GLY A 401 -2.06 22.43 40.54
CA GLY A 401 -2.45 23.11 39.32
C GLY A 401 -3.07 22.10 38.34
N PRO A 402 -3.66 22.55 37.22
CA PRO A 402 -4.16 21.63 36.19
C PRO A 402 -3.03 20.72 35.69
N LEU A 403 -3.27 19.42 35.51
CA LEU A 403 -2.24 18.54 34.93
C LEU A 403 -1.97 18.93 33.46
N PRO A 404 -0.76 18.66 32.96
CA PRO A 404 -0.41 18.94 31.57
C PRO A 404 -1.32 18.17 30.59
N PRO A 405 -1.56 18.71 29.40
CA PRO A 405 -2.33 18.00 28.38
C PRO A 405 -1.57 16.76 27.90
N MET A 406 -2.24 15.61 27.90
CA MET A 406 -1.72 14.38 27.32
C MET A 406 -1.87 14.43 25.80
N THR A 407 -0.75 14.31 25.10
CA THR A 407 -0.62 14.47 23.65
C THR A 407 -0.08 13.23 22.95
N ALA A 408 0.66 12.37 23.66
CA ALA A 408 1.14 11.08 23.19
C ALA A 408 0.18 9.93 23.54
N ASN A 409 0.40 8.74 22.96
CA ASN A 409 -0.31 7.54 23.39
C ASN A 409 0.29 7.10 24.72
N MET A 410 -0.54 6.84 25.72
CA MET A 410 -0.06 6.40 27.02
C MET A 410 -1.14 5.64 27.78
N VAL A 411 -0.69 4.89 28.78
CA VAL A 411 -1.54 4.24 29.77
C VAL A 411 -1.23 4.84 31.14
N ILE A 412 -2.24 5.21 31.91
CA ILE A 412 -2.11 5.56 33.33
C ILE A 412 -2.93 4.55 34.12
N ASP A 413 -2.26 3.70 34.89
CA ASP A 413 -2.90 2.59 35.61
C ASP A 413 -2.60 2.64 37.11
N GLY A 414 -3.66 2.82 37.91
CA GLY A 414 -3.61 2.79 39.38
C GLY A 414 -3.35 1.40 39.97
N GLY A 415 -3.36 0.34 39.15
CA GLY A 415 -3.20 -1.05 39.56
C GLY A 415 -4.47 -1.58 40.21
N ALA A 416 -4.47 -1.73 41.54
CA ALA A 416 -5.68 -2.14 42.25
C ALA A 416 -6.63 -0.94 42.41
N TYR A 417 -7.90 -1.11 42.09
CA TYR A 417 -8.93 -0.07 42.27
C TYR A 417 -8.98 0.47 43.70
N GLY A 418 -9.15 1.79 43.83
CA GLY A 418 -9.17 2.50 45.12
C GLY A 418 -7.78 2.72 45.75
N ASN A 419 -6.71 2.28 45.09
CA ASN A 419 -5.34 2.53 45.54
C ASN A 419 -4.84 3.94 45.18
N VAL A 420 -5.35 4.54 44.10
CA VAL A 420 -4.87 5.84 43.60
C VAL A 420 -6.06 6.80 43.48
N VAL A 421 -5.93 7.94 44.14
CA VAL A 421 -6.90 9.04 44.14
C VAL A 421 -6.22 10.28 43.57
N ILE A 422 -6.86 10.91 42.57
CA ILE A 422 -6.44 12.17 41.97
C ILE A 422 -7.42 13.24 42.42
N ASP A 423 -6.99 14.08 43.37
CA ASP A 423 -7.82 15.08 44.02
C ASP A 423 -7.57 16.47 43.42
N GLY A 424 -8.56 17.03 42.73
CA GLY A 424 -8.47 18.37 42.13
C GLY A 424 -8.53 19.53 43.12
N GLY A 425 -8.69 19.27 44.42
CA GLY A 425 -8.62 20.27 45.47
C GLY A 425 -9.73 21.33 45.38
N ASN A 426 -10.87 20.99 44.79
CA ASN A 426 -11.99 21.89 44.45
C ASN A 426 -11.61 23.10 43.59
N THR A 427 -10.46 23.03 42.90
CA THR A 427 -9.90 24.20 42.22
C THR A 427 -9.47 23.88 40.79
N TYR A 428 -8.96 22.68 40.54
CA TYR A 428 -8.32 22.33 39.27
C TYR A 428 -9.03 21.21 38.53
N ARG A 429 -8.91 21.23 37.21
CA ARG A 429 -9.23 20.07 36.37
C ARG A 429 -8.17 18.99 36.59
N ALA A 430 -8.58 17.73 36.58
CA ALA A 430 -7.66 16.60 36.69
C ALA A 430 -6.98 16.30 35.35
N PHE A 431 -7.61 15.57 34.44
CA PHE A 431 -6.95 15.14 33.20
C PHE A 431 -7.42 15.89 31.96
N TRP A 432 -6.46 16.18 31.07
CA TRP A 432 -6.73 16.77 29.76
C TRP A 432 -6.19 15.86 28.66
N ALA A 433 -7.06 15.17 27.95
CA ALA A 433 -6.71 14.26 26.86
C ALA A 433 -6.83 14.98 25.51
N GLN A 434 -5.72 15.54 25.03
CA GLN A 434 -5.69 16.39 23.84
C GLN A 434 -5.51 15.57 22.55
N SER A 435 -4.58 14.62 22.51
CA SER A 435 -4.39 13.79 21.32
C SER A 435 -3.85 12.41 21.66
N GLY A 436 -3.79 11.53 20.67
CA GLY A 436 -3.32 10.16 20.85
C GLY A 436 -4.37 9.22 21.44
N THR A 437 -3.92 8.03 21.81
CA THR A 437 -4.70 6.96 22.43
C THR A 437 -4.34 6.91 23.90
N ILE A 438 -5.27 7.32 24.75
CA ILE A 438 -5.09 7.41 26.19
C ILE A 438 -5.88 6.29 26.84
N VAL A 439 -5.26 5.55 27.76
CA VAL A 439 -5.97 4.62 28.65
C VAL A 439 -5.81 5.13 30.07
N LEU A 440 -6.93 5.37 30.75
CA LEU A 440 -6.94 5.64 32.18
C LEU A 440 -7.61 4.45 32.87
N ALA A 441 -6.89 3.82 33.79
CA ALA A 441 -7.32 2.58 34.43
C ALA A 441 -7.18 2.63 35.95
N ASN A 442 -8.20 2.14 36.67
CA ASN A 442 -8.16 1.89 38.11
C ASN A 442 -7.85 3.14 38.97
N LEU A 443 -8.40 4.30 38.59
CA LEU A 443 -8.23 5.57 39.30
C LEU A 443 -9.54 6.04 39.91
N GLU A 444 -9.45 6.67 41.08
CA GLU A 444 -10.48 7.58 41.59
C GLU A 444 -10.06 9.02 41.28
N ILE A 445 -10.97 9.82 40.76
CA ILE A 445 -10.81 11.24 40.48
C ILE A 445 -11.83 11.95 41.36
N GLU A 446 -11.38 12.91 42.17
CA GLU A 446 -12.27 13.58 43.10
C GLU A 446 -12.02 15.08 43.21
N ASN A 447 -13.06 15.78 43.66
CA ASN A 447 -13.07 17.22 43.93
C ASN A 447 -12.44 18.05 42.79
N ALA A 448 -12.54 17.60 41.54
CA ALA A 448 -12.06 18.39 40.42
C ALA A 448 -13.05 19.51 40.10
N LEU A 449 -12.54 20.70 39.81
CA LEU A 449 -13.35 21.85 39.41
C LEU A 449 -12.90 22.40 38.06
N ALA A 450 -13.81 22.48 37.10
CA ALA A 450 -13.63 23.28 35.89
C ALA A 450 -14.46 24.55 35.98
N HIS A 451 -13.84 25.66 36.41
CA HIS A 451 -14.48 26.97 36.43
C HIS A 451 -14.06 27.80 35.23
N GLY A 452 -15.04 28.19 34.40
CA GLY A 452 -14.82 29.17 33.34
C GLY A 452 -14.41 30.51 33.93
N GLY A 453 -13.47 31.17 33.27
CA GLY A 453 -13.08 32.53 33.63
C GLY A 453 -14.21 33.50 33.40
N ASN A 454 -14.31 34.50 34.27
CA ASN A 454 -15.27 35.58 34.15
C ASN A 454 -14.86 36.52 33.01
N GLY A 455 -15.86 37.04 32.31
CA GLY A 455 -15.70 38.28 31.56
C GLY A 455 -15.55 39.44 32.53
N VAL A 456 -14.74 40.43 32.16
CA VAL A 456 -14.71 41.71 32.86
C VAL A 456 -15.76 42.68 32.31
N GLY A 457 -16.30 43.52 33.19
CA GLY A 457 -17.10 44.68 32.81
C GLY A 457 -16.24 45.95 32.78
N SER A 458 -16.64 46.88 31.91
CA SER A 458 -16.17 48.27 31.85
C SER A 458 -17.36 49.23 32.05
N GLU A 459 -17.13 50.54 32.11
CA GLU A 459 -18.17 51.54 32.43
C GLU A 459 -19.45 51.42 31.58
N TYR A 460 -19.34 51.02 30.31
CA TYR A 460 -20.49 50.88 29.39
C TYR A 460 -20.53 49.57 28.60
N THR A 461 -19.61 48.63 28.82
CA THR A 461 -19.51 47.39 28.03
C THR A 461 -19.21 46.19 28.93
N GLY A 462 -19.65 45.02 28.52
CA GLY A 462 -19.46 43.77 29.26
C GLY A 462 -18.91 42.69 28.34
N SER A 463 -17.81 42.07 28.74
CA SER A 463 -17.29 40.91 28.00
C SER A 463 -18.01 39.63 28.41
N GLY A 464 -17.92 38.59 27.59
CA GLY A 464 -18.55 37.31 27.85
C GLY A 464 -17.75 36.44 28.83
N GLY A 465 -18.45 35.63 29.62
CA GLY A 465 -17.84 34.60 30.46
C GLY A 465 -17.43 33.34 29.67
N GLY A 466 -16.37 32.67 30.12
CA GLY A 466 -15.93 31.38 29.59
C GLY A 466 -16.75 30.21 30.13
N ALA A 467 -16.66 29.05 29.50
CA ALA A 467 -17.37 27.84 29.89
C ALA A 467 -16.60 27.06 30.97
N GLY A 468 -17.31 26.36 31.85
CA GLY A 468 -16.74 25.30 32.68
C GLY A 468 -16.92 23.94 32.00
N LEU A 469 -15.82 23.30 31.60
CA LEU A 469 -15.84 22.02 30.86
C LEU A 469 -14.82 21.02 31.43
N GLY A 470 -15.22 19.75 31.56
CA GLY A 470 -14.34 18.60 31.85
C GLY A 470 -13.50 18.71 33.11
N ALA A 471 -14.15 18.74 34.28
CA ALA A 471 -13.49 18.79 35.58
C ALA A 471 -12.60 17.56 35.83
N GLY A 472 -13.17 16.37 35.84
CA GLY A 472 -12.40 15.13 36.00
C GLY A 472 -11.58 14.79 34.77
N ILE A 473 -12.21 14.74 33.59
CA ILE A 473 -11.53 14.54 32.30
C ILE A 473 -12.12 15.47 31.24
N PHE A 474 -11.24 16.15 30.51
CA PHE A 474 -11.59 16.86 29.28
C PHE A 474 -10.94 16.17 28.07
N VAL A 475 -11.73 15.75 27.08
CA VAL A 475 -11.26 15.06 25.87
C VAL A 475 -11.41 15.98 24.66
N ASP A 476 -10.29 16.34 24.05
CA ASP A 476 -10.21 17.30 22.95
C ASP A 476 -9.45 16.74 21.72
N GLY A 477 -9.95 15.62 21.19
CA GLY A 477 -9.38 14.99 19.99
C GLY A 477 -8.59 13.70 20.23
N ALA A 478 -8.41 13.30 21.50
CA ALA A 478 -7.86 12.00 21.85
C ALA A 478 -8.89 10.85 21.73
N SER A 479 -8.41 9.63 21.49
CA SER A 479 -9.16 8.39 21.71
C SER A 479 -8.94 7.91 23.14
N LEU A 480 -9.95 8.05 24.01
CA LEU A 480 -9.85 7.67 25.42
C LEU A 480 -10.52 6.32 25.70
N SER A 481 -9.81 5.44 26.41
CA SER A 481 -10.38 4.27 27.08
C SER A 481 -10.36 4.49 28.59
N ALA A 482 -11.55 4.55 29.19
CA ALA A 482 -11.72 4.66 30.64
C ALA A 482 -12.07 3.29 31.21
N ILE A 483 -11.20 2.73 32.05
CA ILE A 483 -11.35 1.40 32.61
C ILE A 483 -11.41 1.53 34.13
N ASN A 484 -12.55 1.17 34.72
CA ASN A 484 -12.69 1.12 36.17
C ASN A 484 -12.29 2.45 36.86
N LEU A 485 -12.88 3.54 36.38
CA LEU A 485 -12.70 4.88 36.93
C LEU A 485 -13.87 5.25 37.84
N TYR A 486 -13.59 6.01 38.89
CA TYR A 486 -14.60 6.60 39.77
C TYR A 486 -14.43 8.11 39.84
N PHE A 487 -15.54 8.84 39.80
CA PHE A 487 -15.60 10.30 39.84
C PHE A 487 -16.41 10.73 41.06
N LEU A 488 -15.81 11.52 41.95
CA LEU A 488 -16.42 11.90 43.23
C LEU A 488 -16.35 13.42 43.43
N ASN A 489 -17.49 14.09 43.59
CA ASN A 489 -17.57 15.54 43.85
C ASN A 489 -16.94 16.43 42.76
N ASP A 490 -16.82 15.95 41.52
CA ASP A 490 -16.35 16.78 40.41
C ASP A 490 -17.43 17.75 39.93
N ALA A 491 -17.04 19.01 39.70
CA ALA A 491 -17.96 20.09 39.37
C ALA A 491 -17.49 20.92 38.17
N VAL A 492 -18.44 21.37 37.34
CA VAL A 492 -18.18 22.34 36.27
C VAL A 492 -19.03 23.59 36.51
N VAL A 493 -18.42 24.76 36.35
CA VAL A 493 -19.08 26.04 36.58
C VAL A 493 -18.64 27.01 35.47
N GLY A 494 -19.58 27.65 34.79
CA GLY A 494 -19.28 28.69 33.80
C GLY A 494 -18.88 30.00 34.47
N GLY A 495 -18.10 30.79 33.76
CA GLY A 495 -17.74 32.13 34.17
C GLY A 495 -18.89 33.11 33.99
N ASN A 496 -18.95 34.09 34.88
CA ASN A 496 -19.91 35.18 34.78
C ASN A 496 -19.57 36.07 33.58
N GLY A 497 -20.59 36.70 32.99
CA GLY A 497 -20.37 37.83 32.08
C GLY A 497 -19.92 39.07 32.84
N GLY A 498 -19.35 40.04 32.12
CA GLY A 498 -18.99 41.35 32.68
C GLY A 498 -20.21 42.23 32.90
N ASP A 499 -20.35 42.77 34.12
CA ASP A 499 -21.35 43.76 34.49
C ASP A 499 -20.92 45.18 34.08
N GLY A 500 -21.74 45.87 33.30
CA GLY A 500 -21.49 47.25 32.86
C GLY A 500 -21.82 48.29 33.93
N GLN A 501 -21.13 48.28 35.08
CA GLN A 501 -21.30 49.28 36.14
C GLN A 501 -19.97 49.86 36.65
N ALA A 502 -19.68 51.07 36.14
CA ALA A 502 -18.93 52.19 36.73
C ALA A 502 -17.63 51.92 37.52
N ILE A 503 -16.48 51.86 36.82
CA ILE A 503 -15.20 52.47 37.25
C ILE A 503 -14.36 52.97 36.04
N THR A 504 -14.11 54.29 36.05
CA THR A 504 -13.10 55.20 35.43
C THR A 504 -12.49 55.08 34.02
N ASP A 505 -12.57 53.97 33.28
CA ASP A 505 -11.76 53.84 32.04
C ASP A 505 -12.58 53.40 30.81
N ASP A 506 -12.45 54.15 29.70
CA ASP A 506 -13.28 54.07 28.48
C ASP A 506 -12.98 52.86 27.55
N THR A 507 -12.17 51.87 27.93
CA THR A 507 -11.71 50.82 26.97
C THR A 507 -12.38 49.45 27.17
N GLY A 508 -12.46 48.65 26.10
CA GLY A 508 -13.06 47.32 26.13
C GLY A 508 -12.26 46.32 26.97
N GLY A 509 -12.96 45.56 27.81
CA GLY A 509 -12.39 44.44 28.57
C GLY A 509 -12.32 43.12 27.80
N GLY A 510 -11.40 42.23 28.19
CA GLY A 510 -11.27 40.90 27.60
C GLY A 510 -12.32 39.91 28.11
N GLY A 511 -12.73 38.96 27.28
CA GLY A 511 -13.62 37.86 27.66
C GLY A 511 -12.91 36.77 28.46
N GLY A 512 -13.67 35.99 29.22
CA GLY A 512 -13.14 34.87 30.02
C GLY A 512 -12.76 33.64 29.18
N GLY A 513 -11.69 32.95 29.55
CA GLY A 513 -11.30 31.64 28.99
C GLY A 513 -11.90 30.47 29.77
N LEU A 514 -11.50 29.23 29.49
CA LEU A 514 -11.98 28.04 30.24
C LEU A 514 -11.48 27.99 31.69
N GLY A 515 -10.52 28.84 32.08
CA GLY A 515 -9.96 28.88 33.43
C GLY A 515 -9.49 30.25 33.89
N GLY A 516 -8.98 31.07 32.97
CA GLY A 516 -8.53 32.42 33.26
C GLY A 516 -9.60 33.47 32.98
N ASP A 517 -9.72 34.44 33.89
CA ASP A 517 -10.57 35.60 33.70
C ASP A 517 -10.06 36.49 32.55
N GLY A 518 -10.96 37.27 31.95
CA GLY A 518 -10.57 38.40 31.13
C GLY A 518 -9.86 39.48 31.95
N ALA A 519 -9.18 40.40 31.27
CA ALA A 519 -8.54 41.53 31.93
C ALA A 519 -9.29 42.85 31.69
N PRO A 520 -9.28 43.78 32.67
CA PRO A 520 -9.81 45.13 32.48
C PRO A 520 -8.98 45.92 31.48
N GLY A 521 -9.59 46.93 30.86
CA GLY A 521 -8.85 47.94 30.11
C GLY A 521 -8.43 49.09 31.03
N THR A 522 -7.15 49.49 31.00
CA THR A 522 -6.65 50.65 31.77
C THR A 522 -5.84 51.58 30.87
N ASN A 523 -6.52 52.52 30.20
CA ASN A 523 -5.97 53.30 29.08
C ASN A 523 -5.44 52.38 27.95
N GLY A 524 -6.20 51.35 27.58
CA GLY A 524 -5.85 50.37 26.55
C GLY A 524 -6.64 49.09 26.81
N ALA A 525 -7.09 48.41 25.77
CA ALA A 525 -8.03 47.31 25.94
C ALA A 525 -7.40 46.07 26.61
N GLY A 526 -8.17 45.38 27.44
CA GLY A 526 -7.70 44.21 28.17
C GLY A 526 -7.58 42.96 27.30
N GLY A 527 -6.62 42.08 27.61
CA GLY A 527 -6.51 40.77 26.99
C GLY A 527 -7.59 39.79 27.48
N GLY A 528 -8.00 38.85 26.63
CA GLY A 528 -8.89 37.77 27.00
C GLY A 528 -8.19 36.72 27.88
N GLY A 529 -8.94 35.98 28.68
CA GLY A 529 -8.41 34.92 29.55
C GLY A 529 -7.99 33.65 28.79
N GLY A 530 -6.95 32.97 29.29
CA GLY A 530 -6.51 31.67 28.77
C GLY A 530 -7.08 30.50 29.59
N ILE A 531 -6.56 29.30 29.37
CA ILE A 531 -6.92 28.12 30.17
C ILE A 531 -6.20 28.11 31.53
N LEU A 532 -4.97 28.64 31.58
CA LEU A 532 -4.09 28.58 32.75
C LEU A 532 -3.95 29.90 33.51
N GLY A 533 -4.42 31.01 32.95
CA GLY A 533 -4.26 32.31 33.58
C GLY A 533 -5.09 33.40 32.93
N ALA A 534 -5.34 34.44 33.71
CA ALA A 534 -6.06 35.63 33.25
C ALA A 534 -5.28 36.38 32.16
N GLY A 535 -6.00 37.19 31.38
CA GLY A 535 -5.36 38.17 30.49
C GLY A 535 -4.58 39.24 31.27
N SER A 536 -3.78 40.02 30.57
CA SER A 536 -3.15 41.23 31.11
C SER A 536 -4.01 42.45 30.83
N ALA A 537 -4.02 43.41 31.76
CA ALA A 537 -4.63 44.71 31.52
C ALA A 537 -3.87 45.46 30.40
N GLY A 538 -4.58 46.27 29.62
CA GLY A 538 -3.95 47.21 28.70
C GLY A 538 -3.27 48.35 29.46
N ALA A 539 -2.21 48.92 28.90
CA ALA A 539 -1.45 49.99 29.56
C ALA A 539 -0.80 50.93 28.55
N SER A 540 -0.76 52.22 28.90
CA SER A 540 -0.13 53.28 28.08
C SER A 540 -0.62 53.27 26.64
N PHE A 541 -1.94 53.18 26.46
CA PHE A 541 -2.66 53.11 25.18
C PHE A 541 -2.44 51.80 24.41
N ASN A 542 -1.63 50.87 24.92
CA ASN A 542 -1.41 49.57 24.29
C ASN A 542 -2.39 48.54 24.86
N GLY A 543 -2.84 47.63 24.00
CA GLY A 543 -3.65 46.51 24.41
C GLY A 543 -2.86 45.53 25.28
N GLY A 544 -3.55 44.89 26.22
CA GLY A 544 -2.99 43.87 27.09
C GLY A 544 -2.76 42.55 26.34
N SER A 545 -1.79 41.76 26.78
CA SER A 545 -1.61 40.40 26.28
C SER A 545 -2.79 39.52 26.71
N GLY A 546 -3.16 38.53 25.90
CA GLY A 546 -4.09 37.50 26.33
C GLY A 546 -3.50 36.60 27.42
N GLY A 547 -4.35 35.81 28.06
CA GLY A 547 -3.95 34.85 29.07
C GLY A 547 -3.23 33.65 28.45
N VAL A 548 -2.38 33.01 29.26
CA VAL A 548 -1.57 31.88 28.80
C VAL A 548 -2.41 30.61 28.62
N GLY A 549 -2.14 29.90 27.53
CA GLY A 549 -2.58 28.52 27.32
C GLY A 549 -1.53 27.49 27.74
N PHE A 550 -1.80 26.21 27.51
CA PHE A 550 -0.88 25.12 27.85
C PHE A 550 0.48 25.19 27.15
N SER A 551 0.57 25.84 25.98
CA SER A 551 1.85 26.09 25.28
C SER A 551 2.66 27.25 25.86
N ASN A 552 2.19 27.90 26.94
CA ASN A 552 2.80 29.07 27.56
C ASN A 552 3.05 30.25 26.59
N ILE A 553 2.24 30.36 25.54
CA ILE A 553 2.27 31.46 24.58
C ILE A 553 0.98 32.26 24.76
N ALA A 554 1.13 33.51 25.21
CA ALA A 554 0.07 34.50 25.25
C ALA A 554 0.02 35.27 23.92
N ALA A 555 -1.19 35.59 23.44
CA ALA A 555 -1.33 36.52 22.33
C ALA A 555 -0.83 37.92 22.75
N SER A 556 0.02 38.55 21.95
CA SER A 556 0.43 39.92 22.20
C SER A 556 -0.74 40.88 22.00
N GLY A 557 -0.91 41.83 22.93
CA GLY A 557 -1.77 42.99 22.69
C GLY A 557 -1.22 43.88 21.59
N SER A 558 -2.09 44.68 21.00
CA SER A 558 -1.73 45.60 19.93
C SER A 558 -1.13 46.90 20.49
N LEU A 559 -0.10 47.43 19.83
CA LEU A 559 0.47 48.73 20.19
C LEU A 559 -0.48 49.87 19.80
N SER A 560 -0.50 50.93 20.61
CA SER A 560 -1.11 52.20 20.26
C SER A 560 -0.54 52.75 18.95
N SER A 561 -1.39 53.40 18.16
CA SER A 561 -0.98 53.95 16.86
C SER A 561 -1.43 55.40 16.73
N SER A 562 -0.59 56.22 16.10
CA SER A 562 -0.94 57.56 15.61
C SER A 562 -1.18 57.58 14.09
N THR A 563 -1.22 56.42 13.44
CA THR A 563 -1.38 56.26 11.99
C THR A 563 -2.65 55.48 11.64
N ALA A 564 -3.16 55.66 10.42
CA ALA A 564 -4.49 55.25 9.97
C ALA A 564 -4.79 53.73 9.96
N THR A 565 -3.80 52.88 10.22
CA THR A 565 -3.95 51.42 10.21
C THR A 565 -3.95 50.90 11.65
N PRO A 566 -5.10 50.46 12.19
CA PRO A 566 -5.15 49.83 13.50
C PRO A 566 -4.30 48.56 13.48
N ALA A 567 -3.38 48.40 14.44
CA ALA A 567 -2.62 47.17 14.55
C ALA A 567 -3.53 46.04 15.03
N THR A 568 -3.56 44.92 14.30
CA THR A 568 -4.31 43.72 14.68
C THR A 568 -3.58 43.02 15.83
N PRO A 569 -4.23 42.74 16.97
CA PRO A 569 -3.61 41.99 18.05
C PRO A 569 -3.28 40.55 17.62
N GLY A 570 -2.44 39.90 18.41
CA GLY A 570 -2.14 38.48 18.20
C GLY A 570 -3.39 37.63 18.29
N ILE A 571 -3.50 36.64 17.40
CA ILE A 571 -4.43 35.51 17.56
C ILE A 571 -3.79 34.55 18.56
N ALA A 572 -4.58 34.06 19.49
CA ALA A 572 -4.05 33.16 20.51
C ALA A 572 -3.85 31.73 20.00
N GLY A 573 -2.81 31.07 20.53
CA GLY A 573 -2.59 29.64 20.32
C GLY A 573 -3.59 28.78 21.10
N TYR A 574 -3.40 27.46 21.06
CA TYR A 574 -4.23 26.51 21.81
C TYR A 574 -4.27 26.85 23.31
N GLY A 575 -5.46 27.09 23.84
CA GLY A 575 -5.65 27.50 25.23
C GLY A 575 -5.33 28.96 25.57
N GLY A 576 -4.82 29.75 24.63
CA GLY A 576 -4.46 31.15 24.87
C GLY A 576 -5.65 32.09 24.70
N GLY A 577 -5.67 33.18 25.47
CA GLY A 577 -6.61 34.29 25.26
C GLY A 577 -6.13 35.25 24.17
N GLY A 578 -7.06 35.97 23.54
CA GLY A 578 -6.75 36.98 22.51
C GLY A 578 -6.17 38.27 23.10
N GLY A 579 -5.26 38.92 22.38
CA GLY A 579 -4.68 40.20 22.81
C GLY A 579 -5.68 41.36 22.71
N GLY A 580 -5.59 42.35 23.60
CA GLY A 580 -6.40 43.57 23.52
C GLY A 580 -6.00 44.48 22.36
N GLY A 581 -6.94 45.28 21.87
CA GLY A 581 -6.70 46.37 20.93
C GLY A 581 -5.98 47.56 21.56
N GLY A 582 -5.07 48.18 20.81
CA GLY A 582 -4.46 49.46 21.19
C GLY A 582 -5.37 50.64 20.87
N ASP A 583 -5.24 51.71 21.64
CA ASP A 583 -5.96 52.96 21.45
C ASP A 583 -5.28 53.83 20.38
N TYR A 584 -6.08 54.69 19.76
CA TYR A 584 -5.58 55.75 18.89
C TYR A 584 -5.23 57.01 19.71
N ILE A 585 -3.98 57.48 19.61
CA ILE A 585 -3.45 58.59 20.45
C ILE A 585 -3.36 59.96 19.73
N GLY A 586 -3.86 60.07 18.49
CA GLY A 586 -3.76 61.29 17.69
C GLY A 586 -5.04 62.16 17.69
N LEU A 587 -4.95 63.35 17.10
CA LEU A 587 -6.10 64.27 16.89
C LEU A 587 -6.92 63.94 15.62
N GLY A 588 -6.60 62.82 14.97
CA GLY A 588 -7.18 62.39 13.71
C GLY A 588 -8.41 61.50 13.90
N SER A 589 -9.21 61.40 12.84
CA SER A 589 -10.41 60.58 12.80
C SER A 589 -10.07 59.15 12.33
N PHE A 590 -9.54 58.31 13.22
CA PHE A 590 -9.19 56.91 12.92
C PHE A 590 -9.74 55.93 13.97
N ASN A 591 -9.95 54.68 13.53
CA ASN A 591 -10.54 53.62 14.36
C ASN A 591 -9.57 53.15 15.45
N GLY A 592 -10.11 52.73 16.59
CA GLY A 592 -9.37 51.98 17.60
C GLY A 592 -8.98 50.58 17.11
N GLY A 593 -8.00 49.95 17.77
CA GLY A 593 -7.61 48.57 17.49
C GLY A 593 -8.70 47.58 17.87
N ASN A 594 -9.01 46.62 16.99
CA ASN A 594 -9.89 45.50 17.34
C ASN A 594 -9.23 44.58 18.37
N GLY A 595 -10.01 43.86 19.16
CA GLY A 595 -9.52 42.78 20.00
C GLY A 595 -9.15 41.52 19.19
N GLY A 596 -8.13 40.80 19.65
CA GLY A 596 -7.69 39.54 19.08
C GLY A 596 -8.65 38.40 19.41
N ALA A 597 -8.79 37.43 18.52
CA ALA A 597 -9.57 36.24 18.79
C ALA A 597 -8.87 35.30 19.78
N GLY A 598 -9.64 34.71 20.68
CA GLY A 598 -9.18 33.64 21.57
C GLY A 598 -8.96 32.33 20.80
N GLY A 599 -8.00 31.53 21.29
CA GLY A 599 -7.77 30.17 20.79
C GLY A 599 -8.78 29.18 21.37
N PHE A 600 -8.64 27.89 21.09
CA PHE A 600 -9.45 26.87 21.76
C PHE A 600 -9.38 27.05 23.28
N GLY A 601 -10.52 27.27 23.94
CA GLY A 601 -10.58 27.52 25.38
C GLY A 601 -10.17 28.91 25.86
N GLY A 602 -9.86 29.83 24.95
CA GLY A 602 -9.47 31.20 25.27
C GLY A 602 -10.56 32.24 24.98
N GLY A 603 -10.64 33.27 25.83
CA GLY A 603 -11.51 34.41 25.64
C GLY A 603 -10.95 35.40 24.61
N GLY A 604 -11.83 36.18 23.98
CA GLY A 604 -11.45 37.23 23.05
C GLY A 604 -10.93 38.48 23.75
N GLY A 605 -9.99 39.21 23.14
CA GLY A 605 -9.49 40.48 23.66
C GLY A 605 -10.49 41.63 23.52
N GLY A 606 -10.37 42.66 24.35
CA GLY A 606 -11.18 43.87 24.24
C GLY A 606 -10.80 44.76 23.05
N GLY A 607 -11.74 45.56 22.57
CA GLY A 607 -11.52 46.60 21.56
C GLY A 607 -11.02 47.91 22.17
N GLY A 608 -10.06 48.56 21.50
CA GLY A 608 -9.52 49.87 21.87
C GLY A 608 -10.36 51.03 21.33
N ASN A 609 -10.09 52.23 21.85
CA ASN A 609 -10.87 53.43 21.53
C ASN A 609 -10.39 54.15 20.27
N GLY A 610 -11.34 54.70 19.51
CA GLY A 610 -11.08 55.57 18.37
C GLY A 610 -10.88 57.04 18.75
N GLY A 611 -10.41 57.84 17.78
CA GLY A 611 -10.34 59.30 17.91
C GLY A 611 -11.71 60.00 17.84
N SER A 612 -11.75 61.31 18.09
CA SER A 612 -12.98 62.11 18.09
C SER A 612 -13.79 61.98 16.78
N GLY A 613 -14.94 61.29 16.85
CA GLY A 613 -15.95 61.21 15.78
C GLY A 613 -15.94 59.95 14.89
N ILE A 614 -15.28 58.85 15.26
CA ILE A 614 -15.13 57.60 14.47
C ILE A 614 -15.46 56.34 15.29
N TYR A 615 -15.68 55.20 14.63
CA TYR A 615 -15.97 53.87 15.19
C TYR A 615 -14.84 53.30 16.05
N ASP A 616 -15.19 52.71 17.19
CA ASP A 616 -14.21 52.03 18.06
C ASP A 616 -13.86 50.63 17.56
N GLY A 617 -12.80 50.07 18.12
CA GLY A 617 -12.43 48.68 17.90
C GLY A 617 -13.51 47.72 18.38
N GLY A 618 -13.81 46.70 17.58
CA GLY A 618 -14.69 45.61 17.97
C GLY A 618 -14.00 44.66 18.95
N GLY A 619 -14.79 44.01 19.81
CA GLY A 619 -14.29 42.95 20.68
C GLY A 619 -13.86 41.71 19.88
N GLY A 620 -12.81 41.04 20.33
CA GLY A 620 -12.35 39.79 19.75
C GLY A 620 -13.33 38.65 20.03
N ALA A 621 -13.48 37.73 19.09
CA ALA A 621 -14.29 36.53 19.29
C ALA A 621 -13.62 35.58 20.31
N GLY A 622 -14.41 34.92 21.16
CA GLY A 622 -13.94 33.81 21.98
C GLY A 622 -13.74 32.54 21.14
N GLY A 623 -12.77 31.71 21.49
CA GLY A 623 -12.65 30.37 20.92
C GLY A 623 -13.62 29.38 21.57
N PHE A 624 -13.55 28.09 21.23
CA PHE A 624 -14.43 27.08 21.82
C PHE A 624 -14.40 27.13 23.36
N GLY A 625 -15.55 27.32 24.01
CA GLY A 625 -15.65 27.51 25.45
C GLY A 625 -15.14 28.86 25.99
N GLY A 626 -14.69 29.79 25.15
CA GLY A 626 -14.25 31.12 25.54
C GLY A 626 -15.32 32.19 25.30
N GLY A 627 -15.36 33.20 26.18
CA GLY A 627 -16.22 34.36 26.06
C GLY A 627 -15.69 35.40 25.07
N GLY A 628 -16.60 36.16 24.44
CA GLY A 628 -16.23 37.25 23.54
C GLY A 628 -15.75 38.50 24.29
N GLY A 629 -14.79 39.23 23.73
CA GLY A 629 -14.32 40.50 24.30
C GLY A 629 -15.35 41.62 24.14
N ALA A 630 -15.26 42.66 24.96
CA ALA A 630 -16.09 43.85 24.83
C ALA A 630 -15.56 44.79 23.73
N GLY A 631 -16.44 45.55 23.08
CA GLY A 631 -16.05 46.64 22.19
C GLY A 631 -15.52 47.87 22.93
N GLY A 632 -14.81 48.77 22.23
CA GLY A 632 -14.38 50.06 22.78
C GLY A 632 -15.54 51.05 23.01
N ILE A 633 -15.30 52.15 23.73
CA ILE A 633 -16.34 53.10 24.16
C ILE A 633 -16.05 54.47 23.53
N GLY A 634 -16.72 54.75 22.42
CA GLY A 634 -16.65 56.02 21.68
C GLY A 634 -17.94 56.33 20.93
N HIS A 635 -17.92 57.43 20.17
CA HIS A 635 -19.14 58.12 19.70
C HIS A 635 -19.88 57.40 18.54
N GLY A 636 -19.40 56.22 18.11
CA GLY A 636 -19.94 55.44 17.00
C GLY A 636 -19.96 53.95 17.31
N GLY A 637 -21.11 53.45 17.77
CA GLY A 637 -21.43 52.07 18.18
C GLY A 637 -20.43 50.97 17.79
N SER A 638 -19.70 50.47 18.78
CA SER A 638 -18.85 49.29 18.69
C SER A 638 -19.66 48.01 18.92
N VAL A 639 -19.19 46.89 18.34
CA VAL A 639 -19.77 45.56 18.54
C VAL A 639 -18.87 44.74 19.47
N GLY A 640 -19.50 44.08 20.45
CA GLY A 640 -18.82 43.06 21.24
C GLY A 640 -18.47 41.84 20.38
N GLY A 641 -17.44 41.10 20.79
CA GLY A 641 -17.04 39.87 20.15
C GLY A 641 -18.05 38.76 20.40
N ALA A 642 -18.24 37.88 19.42
CA ALA A 642 -19.05 36.67 19.63
C ALA A 642 -18.34 35.74 20.64
N GLY A 643 -19.13 35.08 21.50
CA GLY A 643 -18.64 33.96 22.29
C GLY A 643 -18.42 32.74 21.39
N GLY A 644 -17.49 31.87 21.75
CA GLY A 644 -17.38 30.57 21.10
C GLY A 644 -18.46 29.61 21.58
N ALA A 645 -18.47 28.38 21.05
CA ALA A 645 -19.43 27.37 21.48
C ALA A 645 -19.33 27.13 22.99
N GLY A 646 -20.43 27.34 23.73
CA GLY A 646 -20.47 27.26 25.18
C GLY A 646 -19.97 28.51 25.92
N GLY A 647 -19.39 29.50 25.25
CA GLY A 647 -19.00 30.79 25.85
C GLY A 647 -20.05 31.88 25.68
N GLY A 648 -20.03 32.87 26.56
CA GLY A 648 -20.89 34.04 26.48
C GLY A 648 -20.42 35.07 25.45
N GLY A 649 -21.35 35.77 24.79
CA GLY A 649 -21.00 36.87 23.88
C GLY A 649 -20.57 38.13 24.65
N GLY A 650 -19.63 38.89 24.10
CA GLY A 650 -19.34 40.25 24.56
C GLY A 650 -20.40 41.23 24.05
N SER A 651 -20.48 42.39 24.70
CA SER A 651 -21.42 43.45 24.38
C SER A 651 -20.73 44.75 23.94
N GLY A 652 -21.50 45.62 23.29
CA GLY A 652 -21.14 47.02 23.03
C GLY A 652 -21.84 47.97 24.00
N PHE A 653 -21.79 49.27 23.71
CA PHE A 653 -22.27 50.37 24.57
C PHE A 653 -23.66 50.12 25.21
N ASN A 654 -23.74 50.24 26.54
CA ASN A 654 -24.94 50.12 27.39
C ASN A 654 -25.64 48.73 27.37
N ILE A 655 -24.88 47.63 27.28
CA ILE A 655 -25.43 46.26 27.35
C ILE A 655 -24.49 45.37 28.20
N SER A 656 -25.01 44.44 29.01
CA SER A 656 -24.22 43.44 29.74
C SER A 656 -23.72 42.31 28.82
N GLY A 657 -22.53 41.77 29.09
CA GLY A 657 -22.03 40.59 28.39
C GLY A 657 -22.83 39.32 28.74
N GLY A 658 -22.88 38.35 27.83
CA GLY A 658 -23.49 37.05 28.09
C GLY A 658 -22.64 36.19 29.04
N ALA A 659 -23.29 35.43 29.93
CA ALA A 659 -22.60 34.43 30.74
C ALA A 659 -22.13 33.23 29.91
N GLY A 660 -21.09 32.54 30.37
CA GLY A 660 -20.67 31.25 29.80
C GLY A 660 -21.68 30.15 30.10
N GLY A 661 -21.81 29.20 29.18
CA GLY A 661 -22.59 27.97 29.35
C GLY A 661 -21.85 26.91 30.17
N ASN A 662 -22.63 26.02 30.77
CA ASN A 662 -22.12 24.87 31.53
C ASN A 662 -22.35 23.60 30.71
N LEU A 663 -21.29 22.80 30.47
CA LEU A 663 -21.45 21.48 29.88
C LEU A 663 -20.59 20.47 30.64
N ALA A 664 -21.26 19.62 31.41
CA ALA A 664 -20.64 18.53 32.15
C ALA A 664 -20.32 17.37 31.19
N THR A 665 -19.05 17.14 30.92
CA THR A 665 -18.59 15.88 30.32
C THR A 665 -18.28 14.90 31.46
N LEU A 666 -19.30 14.10 31.79
CA LEU A 666 -19.38 13.06 32.84
C LEU A 666 -19.50 13.58 34.28
N ALA A 667 -20.72 13.50 34.82
CA ALA A 667 -21.00 13.60 36.25
C ALA A 667 -21.49 12.21 36.71
N GLY A 668 -20.73 11.57 37.61
CA GLY A 668 -21.09 10.27 38.19
C GLY A 668 -22.29 10.40 39.13
N GLY A 669 -23.41 9.78 38.74
CA GLY A 669 -24.47 9.42 39.68
C GLY A 669 -24.12 8.10 40.37
N SER A 670 -24.59 7.92 41.60
CA SER A 670 -24.39 6.73 42.43
C SER A 670 -25.16 5.51 41.90
N ASP A 671 -24.76 4.98 40.75
CA ASP A 671 -25.01 3.60 40.32
C ASP A 671 -24.21 3.28 39.04
N ALA A 672 -23.68 2.06 38.95
CA ALA A 672 -22.63 1.59 38.05
C ALA A 672 -22.94 1.61 36.53
N THR A 673 -23.22 2.78 35.96
CA THR A 673 -23.26 3.02 34.50
C THR A 673 -22.67 4.39 34.17
N PRO A 674 -21.76 4.51 33.17
CA PRO A 674 -21.26 5.81 32.74
C PRO A 674 -22.41 6.62 32.14
N VAL A 675 -22.90 7.62 32.87
CA VAL A 675 -23.91 8.56 32.39
C VAL A 675 -23.20 9.71 31.66
N PHE A 676 -23.32 9.75 30.34
CA PHE A 676 -23.02 10.95 29.56
C PHE A 676 -24.14 11.98 29.77
N ASN A 677 -24.03 12.81 30.79
CA ASN A 677 -25.07 13.81 31.11
C ASN A 677 -24.90 15.08 30.27
N PHE A 678 -25.46 15.10 29.04
CA PHE A 678 -25.65 16.33 28.27
C PHE A 678 -26.87 17.12 28.77
N ALA A 679 -26.84 17.62 30.01
CA ALA A 679 -27.88 18.50 30.54
C ALA A 679 -27.30 19.90 30.79
N GLY A 680 -27.45 20.80 29.81
CA GLY A 680 -27.20 22.22 29.96
C GLY A 680 -28.43 23.03 29.51
N SER A 681 -29.10 23.69 30.45
CA SER A 681 -30.11 24.72 30.17
C SER A 681 -29.39 26.04 29.89
N VAL A 682 -29.58 26.59 28.69
CA VAL A 682 -29.12 27.94 28.34
C VAL A 682 -30.25 28.91 28.68
N ASN A 683 -30.10 29.70 29.73
CA ASN A 683 -31.03 30.80 30.01
C ASN A 683 -30.42 32.11 29.50
N GLY A 684 -31.00 32.67 28.43
CA GLY A 684 -30.77 34.09 28.07
C GLY A 684 -29.98 34.44 26.79
N SER A 685 -30.06 33.69 25.68
CA SER A 685 -29.53 34.18 24.38
C SER A 685 -30.46 33.85 23.21
N THR A 686 -30.80 34.87 22.41
CA THR A 686 -31.71 34.82 21.25
C THR A 686 -31.00 34.53 19.91
N ALA A 687 -29.76 34.03 19.91
CA ALA A 687 -29.01 33.75 18.68
C ALA A 687 -28.87 32.24 18.40
N THR A 688 -29.46 31.79 17.30
CA THR A 688 -29.39 30.42 16.79
C THR A 688 -28.00 30.10 16.23
N GLY A 689 -27.17 29.41 17.03
CA GLY A 689 -25.90 28.82 16.61
C GLY A 689 -25.99 27.28 16.41
N PRO A 690 -25.02 26.66 15.73
CA PRO A 690 -25.07 25.27 15.25
C PRO A 690 -25.06 24.18 16.33
N VAL A 691 -25.13 24.54 17.61
CA VAL A 691 -25.32 23.58 18.72
C VAL A 691 -26.81 23.23 18.89
N ALA A 692 -27.72 24.05 18.34
CA ALA A 692 -29.16 23.76 18.38
C ALA A 692 -29.58 22.54 17.53
N SER A 693 -28.73 22.09 16.59
CA SER A 693 -29.03 20.91 15.76
C SER A 693 -28.61 19.56 16.36
N ALA A 694 -27.99 19.54 17.55
CA ALA A 694 -27.69 18.30 18.27
C ALA A 694 -28.80 17.90 19.28
N LEU A 695 -29.79 18.77 19.51
CA LEU A 695 -30.98 18.50 20.34
C LEU A 695 -32.15 18.04 19.45
N GLY A 696 -31.94 16.98 18.69
CA GLY A 696 -33.00 16.32 17.94
C GLY A 696 -33.87 15.46 18.86
N SER A 697 -35.07 15.95 19.16
CA SER A 697 -36.29 15.24 19.60
C SER A 697 -36.11 13.85 20.23
N SER A 698 -36.32 13.74 21.55
CA SER A 698 -36.76 12.49 22.14
C SER A 698 -38.27 12.29 21.87
N PRO A 699 -38.74 11.11 21.45
CA PRO A 699 -40.17 10.81 21.27
C PRO A 699 -40.86 10.64 22.64
N PRO A 700 -42.21 10.74 22.70
CA PRO A 700 -42.98 11.13 23.90
C PRO A 700 -42.92 10.16 25.08
#